data_AF-A0A1F5RS72-F1
#
_entry.id   AF-A0A1F5RS72-F1
#
_cell.length_a   1.000
_cell.length_b   1.000
_cell.length_c   1.000
_cell.angle_alpha   90.00
_cell.angle_beta   90.00
_cell.angle_gamma   90.00
#
_symmetry.space_group_name_H-M   'P 1'
#
loop_
_entity.id
_entity.type
_entity.pdbx_description
1 polymer ?
#
loop_
_entity_poly.entity_id
_entity_poly.type
_entity_poly.pdbx_seq_one_letter_code
_entity_poly.pdbx_strand_id
1 'polypeptide(L)'
;MRAAACLGLLVALVGGVPPARGEEPPLDISADNVSGSHGPEGDLVFLNGNVRMTRGRTVLTAERGRYLRAKGMLFLDDHVEMVDSTATVTCDHVAYSELDDILQLDGNVTIRDRDGTLRAPSATYHRRTGRADLYGGVSGTDRNQRLNADRATYDRDSLLVHARGNVRGYDEENKLELLAQRVDFDRRTREAVATENPELRSTDADGRVTQLRALTLRLNTETRVAEATDSVVVVRDSLQGRADYALFDDRENRGWLLGSPRLWDDQTTVSGDTLEVVTEKRVLQKVLVRGDAVLDYRGNRPETLGEATRLSGERAEVYFTREDIDSLVALGGARNQYTSPPRAGQTAESNVASGDTITVFFKARKVDRARVEGRAVGEYHPAVEIGDTTAARRELIQYDARRIEFEVPKSRIVLAGASHLVYRDLELRARRVEYDVEAQTLVADGDPHLTDRGDEVTGHLMTYDLGSRVGTIYQAETAYERGLYHGDRIRKVGENELDVMSGQYTTCSLTGPHYHFAARWMKIYIKDKLVAKPVVFYIRNVPLLALPFWVFPIKPGRHSGFLFPQFEFGFSNQAGQFLRNAGYYWAPNDYMDLTVAGDYYQAEPSWVLRGDGVYKLLYVLEGNLRGSFARNEARKSEDWDFTADHSQQISPRSRLVARASFVSSRSYNSSGLFGRSLSQRLNRFLTSSVAFSHSADWASFNAVVDRRQDLDADASIGDPDGEGPLQGPRPGTVASLANLTETRPSLSIAFPTRTIGSLGLLEGGPFEKPLRSLYFSLSTRFETFRQRQAYVASYRDFLRDGTPDSTTILGQQLTQRRAARADVALSDARRAFGWLNLAPRLSASAVVFDFDELGHQVVPTGTWSSSVTSSATFYGNFRPRLGSIVGLRHVLFPSVSFNYSPDFPNLTYVDAQGIRRSRFNSFGGFGVSGFKNASMTMSLDQRLQVKLKRGDQVQRLDNLLSWGTSATYNFLYRERGLAHPLSQISSNIFVQPPRYLNASVGWVTDIYSPRPLRSLSFSSGLNLASGGAAIAAPALPVEASRPASEESPEFRDAWSLGLAYSYAGGYAGPTWSSRQTGNAVLHYQLSPGWALDYSASLDLTLRRVQTQRFSLIRELHCWEAAFTRTFTVGGEAEYYFRLGIKDLKEVFVERGTRVGSIGGIQ
;
A
#
# COMPACT_ATOMS: atom_id res chain seq x y z
N MET A 1 10.70 -38.44 45.86
CA MET A 1 10.07 -39.78 45.95
C MET A 1 11.15 -40.83 45.75
N ARG A 2 11.37 -41.68 46.78
CA ARG A 2 11.88 -43.10 46.81
C ARG A 2 13.06 -43.48 45.87
N ALA A 3 14.13 -44.19 46.24
CA ALA A 3 14.48 -45.09 47.35
C ALA A 3 16.03 -45.28 47.30
N ALA A 4 16.77 -45.25 48.43
CA ALA A 4 17.25 -46.39 49.21
C ALA A 4 18.07 -47.47 48.46
N ALA A 5 19.37 -47.59 48.80
CA ALA A 5 20.09 -48.87 48.94
C ALA A 5 21.39 -48.67 49.76
N CYS A 6 21.36 -49.14 51.01
CA CYS A 6 22.52 -49.48 51.83
C CYS A 6 23.09 -50.85 51.44
N LEU A 7 24.39 -51.06 51.67
CA LEU A 7 25.11 -52.25 52.19
C LEU A 7 26.61 -52.01 51.87
N GLY A 8 27.62 -52.23 52.70
CA GLY A 8 27.76 -52.87 54.00
C GLY A 8 29.20 -53.41 54.11
N LEU A 9 29.81 -53.25 55.30
CA LEU A 9 30.98 -53.97 55.86
C LEU A 9 32.34 -53.88 55.11
N LEU A 10 33.46 -53.38 55.67
CA LEU A 10 34.17 -53.68 56.95
C LEU A 10 34.77 -55.11 56.98
N VAL A 11 36.00 -55.21 57.52
CA VAL A 11 36.85 -56.42 57.71
C VAL A 11 37.78 -56.68 56.51
N ALA A 12 39.08 -56.87 56.62
CA ALA A 12 40.06 -56.93 57.70
C ALA A 12 41.43 -56.68 57.07
N LEU A 13 42.39 -56.14 57.82
CA LEU A 13 43.74 -56.65 57.73
C LEU A 13 44.29 -56.81 59.14
N VAL A 14 44.31 -58.09 59.49
CA VAL A 14 44.85 -58.74 60.67
C VAL A 14 46.24 -58.20 60.96
N GLY A 15 46.39 -57.64 62.16
CA GLY A 15 47.68 -57.59 62.84
C GLY A 15 48.10 -59.02 63.17
N GLY A 16 49.26 -59.42 62.66
CA GLY A 16 49.90 -60.72 62.89
C GLY A 16 51.41 -60.55 62.95
N VAL A 17 51.89 -60.06 64.11
CA VAL A 17 53.14 -60.40 64.81
C VAL A 17 54.35 -60.80 63.95
N PRO A 18 55.42 -59.98 63.97
CA PRO A 18 56.78 -60.51 64.08
C PRO A 18 57.39 -60.03 65.42
N PRO A 19 57.65 -60.95 66.35
CA PRO A 19 59.06 -61.23 66.67
C PRO A 19 59.28 -62.75 66.79
N ALA A 20 60.48 -63.28 66.63
CA ALA A 20 61.74 -62.71 67.07
C ALA A 20 62.77 -62.66 65.94
N ARG A 21 63.26 -61.44 65.64
CA ARG A 21 64.58 -61.28 65.03
C ARG A 21 65.59 -61.34 66.17
N GLY A 22 66.51 -62.28 66.05
CA GLY A 22 67.41 -62.76 67.10
C GLY A 22 68.29 -61.66 67.70
N GLU A 23 68.87 -62.02 68.85
CA GLU A 23 69.86 -61.22 69.58
C GLU A 23 70.77 -60.46 68.61
N GLU A 24 70.71 -59.14 68.66
CA GLU A 24 71.63 -58.31 67.90
C GLU A 24 73.06 -58.60 68.37
N PRO A 25 74.03 -58.69 67.44
CA PRO A 25 75.42 -58.94 67.80
C PRO A 25 75.89 -57.89 68.82
N PRO A 26 76.72 -58.30 69.80
CA PRO A 26 77.13 -57.44 70.89
C PRO A 26 77.79 -56.17 70.34
N LEU A 27 77.56 -55.05 71.03
CA LEU A 27 78.16 -53.76 70.76
C LEU A 27 79.70 -53.89 70.78
N ASP A 28 80.34 -53.79 69.61
CA ASP A 28 81.80 -53.86 69.49
C ASP A 28 82.37 -52.44 69.48
N ILE A 29 83.25 -52.14 70.44
CA ILE A 29 83.85 -50.81 70.61
C ILE A 29 85.37 -50.97 70.64
N SER A 30 86.05 -50.31 69.71
CA SER A 30 87.50 -50.22 69.63
C SER A 30 87.97 -48.75 69.66
N ALA A 31 89.09 -48.47 70.30
CA ALA A 31 89.76 -47.16 70.30
C ALA A 31 91.26 -47.36 70.51
N ASP A 32 92.08 -46.37 70.15
CA ASP A 32 93.54 -46.41 70.32
C ASP A 32 93.96 -46.49 71.79
N ASN A 33 93.21 -45.80 72.66
CA ASN A 33 93.41 -45.83 74.10
C ASN A 33 92.08 -45.95 74.85
N VAL A 34 91.93 -47.05 75.58
CA VAL A 34 90.75 -47.36 76.39
C VAL A 34 91.15 -47.30 77.87
N SER A 35 90.57 -46.37 78.61
CA SER A 35 90.81 -46.22 80.05
C SER A 35 89.50 -46.25 80.82
N GLY A 36 89.45 -46.96 81.95
CA GLY A 36 88.23 -47.15 82.74
C GLY A 36 88.37 -46.63 84.16
N SER A 37 87.31 -46.05 84.69
CA SER A 37 87.19 -45.69 86.11
C SER A 37 85.87 -46.21 86.67
N HIS A 38 85.89 -46.78 87.87
CA HIS A 38 84.71 -47.31 88.54
C HIS A 38 84.21 -46.30 89.58
N GLY A 39 82.98 -45.80 89.40
CA GLY A 39 82.33 -44.84 90.29
C GLY A 39 80.92 -45.28 90.72
N PRO A 40 80.26 -44.54 91.63
CA PRO A 40 78.94 -44.92 92.17
C PRO A 40 77.81 -44.99 91.13
N GLU A 41 78.05 -44.53 89.90
CA GLU A 41 77.10 -44.63 88.78
C GLU A 41 77.42 -45.77 87.79
N GLY A 42 78.38 -46.65 88.11
CA GLY A 42 78.78 -47.81 87.29
C GLY A 42 80.12 -47.63 86.56
N ASP A 43 80.49 -48.63 85.74
CA ASP A 43 81.72 -48.60 84.94
C ASP A 43 81.64 -47.50 83.86
N LEU A 44 82.51 -46.50 83.97
CA LEU A 44 82.71 -45.46 82.97
C LEU A 44 83.99 -45.76 82.18
N VAL A 45 83.83 -45.96 80.87
CA VAL A 45 84.93 -46.26 79.94
C VAL A 45 85.17 -45.02 79.08
N PHE A 46 86.36 -44.44 79.17
CA PHE A 46 86.82 -43.37 78.27
C PHE A 46 87.54 -43.99 77.06
N LEU A 47 87.15 -43.54 75.87
CA LEU A 47 87.62 -43.98 74.56
C LEU A 47 88.32 -42.78 73.91
N ASN A 48 89.63 -42.84 73.70
CA ASN A 48 90.39 -41.72 73.13
C ASN A 48 91.24 -42.19 71.96
N GLY A 49 91.13 -41.50 70.82
CA GLY A 49 91.84 -41.80 69.57
C GLY A 49 91.14 -42.87 68.73
N ASN A 50 90.80 -42.53 67.48
CA ASN A 50 90.17 -43.42 66.48
C ASN A 50 89.08 -44.34 67.05
N VAL A 51 88.13 -43.75 67.79
CA VAL A 51 87.03 -44.51 68.39
C VAL A 51 86.17 -45.04 67.26
N ARG A 52 85.96 -46.35 67.24
CA ARG A 52 85.11 -47.04 66.27
C ARG A 52 84.19 -48.01 67.00
N MET A 53 82.90 -47.75 66.92
CA MET A 53 81.83 -48.63 67.36
C MET A 53 81.21 -49.31 66.14
N THR A 54 81.00 -50.61 66.23
CA THR A 54 80.24 -51.37 65.23
C THR A 54 79.10 -52.12 65.91
N ARG A 55 77.87 -51.94 65.44
CA ARG A 55 76.70 -52.71 65.89
C ARG A 55 75.80 -53.04 64.72
N GLY A 56 75.79 -54.31 64.33
CA GLY A 56 75.07 -54.77 63.13
C GLY A 56 75.62 -54.14 61.85
N ARG A 57 74.77 -53.41 61.12
CA ARG A 57 75.12 -52.72 59.85
C ARG A 57 75.56 -51.26 60.03
N THR A 58 75.65 -50.80 61.27
CA THR A 58 75.96 -49.42 61.62
C THR A 58 77.36 -49.34 62.20
N VAL A 59 78.18 -48.47 61.61
CA VAL A 59 79.52 -48.14 62.09
C VAL A 59 79.50 -46.69 62.55
N LEU A 60 79.94 -46.41 63.77
CA LEU A 60 80.14 -45.09 64.32
C LEU A 60 81.63 -44.87 64.54
N THR A 61 82.18 -43.75 64.11
CA THR A 61 83.56 -43.35 64.33
C THR A 61 83.62 -41.96 64.94
N ALA A 62 84.55 -41.72 65.86
CA ALA A 62 84.76 -40.43 66.52
C ALA A 62 86.20 -40.29 67.01
N GLU A 63 86.64 -39.08 67.34
CA GLU A 63 87.97 -38.88 67.93
C GLU A 63 88.01 -39.25 69.41
N ARG A 64 86.92 -38.99 70.14
CA ARG A 64 86.78 -39.30 71.58
C ARG A 64 85.38 -39.77 71.92
N GLY A 65 85.27 -40.48 73.03
CA GLY A 65 83.99 -40.93 73.53
C GLY A 65 84.06 -41.46 74.95
N ARG A 66 82.89 -41.67 75.54
CA ARG A 66 82.72 -42.31 76.84
C ARG A 66 81.53 -43.25 76.82
N TYR A 67 81.72 -44.45 77.33
CA TYR A 67 80.69 -45.47 77.45
C TYR A 67 80.37 -45.72 78.92
N LEU A 68 79.13 -45.43 79.30
CA LEU A 68 78.55 -45.70 80.62
C LEU A 68 77.86 -47.06 80.59
N ARG A 69 78.60 -48.11 80.96
CA ARG A 69 78.18 -49.50 80.78
C ARG A 69 76.92 -49.85 81.59
N ALA A 70 76.79 -49.32 82.81
CA ALA A 70 75.63 -49.58 83.67
C ALA A 70 74.32 -48.95 83.17
N LYS A 71 74.41 -47.89 82.36
CA LYS A 71 73.24 -47.21 81.77
C LYS A 71 73.04 -47.53 80.28
N GLY A 72 73.95 -48.29 79.66
CA GLY A 72 73.91 -48.58 78.22
C GLY A 72 74.00 -47.32 77.36
N MET A 73 74.79 -46.33 77.77
CA MET A 73 74.88 -45.04 77.07
C MET A 73 76.29 -44.82 76.53
N LEU A 74 76.41 -44.58 75.23
CA LEU A 74 77.66 -44.19 74.56
C LEU A 74 77.57 -42.73 74.16
N PHE A 75 78.50 -41.92 74.63
CA PHE A 75 78.68 -40.54 74.19
C PHE A 75 79.92 -40.47 73.31
N LEU A 76 79.82 -39.89 72.12
CA LEU A 76 80.91 -39.68 71.19
C LEU A 76 81.01 -38.18 70.93
N ASP A 77 82.22 -37.66 70.94
CA ASP A 77 82.52 -36.24 70.87
C ASP A 77 83.64 -36.01 69.84
N ASP A 78 83.58 -34.88 69.14
CA ASP A 78 84.52 -34.41 68.12
C ASP A 78 84.53 -35.28 66.83
N HIS A 79 84.03 -34.71 65.72
CA HIS A 79 83.96 -35.31 64.38
C HIS A 79 83.36 -36.72 64.35
N VAL A 80 82.10 -36.85 64.79
CA VAL A 80 81.41 -38.13 64.78
C VAL A 80 80.86 -38.42 63.38
N GLU A 81 81.19 -39.59 62.84
CA GLU A 81 80.66 -40.11 61.57
C GLU A 81 79.99 -41.47 61.81
N MET A 82 78.74 -41.59 61.40
CA MET A 82 77.96 -42.83 61.38
C MET A 82 77.72 -43.25 59.95
N VAL A 83 77.96 -44.52 59.63
CA VAL A 83 77.54 -45.13 58.37
C VAL A 83 76.54 -46.23 58.69
N ASP A 84 75.29 -46.08 58.25
CA ASP A 84 74.22 -47.06 58.40
C ASP A 84 73.63 -47.44 57.02
N SER A 85 74.17 -48.52 56.44
CA SER A 85 73.89 -48.97 55.07
C SER A 85 74.24 -47.92 54.01
N THR A 86 73.26 -47.18 53.48
CA THR A 86 73.44 -46.16 52.43
C THR A 86 73.43 -44.73 52.97
N ALA A 87 73.12 -44.57 54.26
CA ALA A 87 73.06 -43.29 54.94
C ALA A 87 74.34 -43.06 55.75
N THR A 88 75.06 -41.98 55.43
CA THR A 88 76.18 -41.46 56.22
C THR A 88 75.70 -40.27 57.02
N VAL A 89 75.93 -40.23 58.33
CA VAL A 89 75.52 -39.14 59.21
C VAL A 89 76.74 -38.59 59.93
N THR A 90 77.01 -37.30 59.83
CA THR A 90 78.13 -36.64 60.51
C THR A 90 77.63 -35.56 61.48
N CYS A 91 78.24 -35.42 62.65
CA CYS A 91 77.91 -34.37 63.62
C CYS A 91 79.06 -34.16 64.63
N ASP A 92 78.93 -33.14 65.49
CA ASP A 92 79.95 -32.80 66.48
C ASP A 92 79.85 -33.69 67.74
N HIS A 93 78.63 -34.03 68.17
CA HIS A 93 78.35 -34.83 69.36
C HIS A 93 77.25 -35.87 69.13
N VAL A 94 77.41 -37.07 69.69
CA VAL A 94 76.41 -38.14 69.67
C VAL A 94 76.22 -38.74 71.04
N ALA A 95 74.97 -38.88 71.48
CA ALA A 95 74.59 -39.73 72.59
C ALA A 95 73.75 -40.92 72.05
N TYR A 96 74.32 -42.12 72.10
CA TYR A 96 73.68 -43.37 71.71
C TYR A 96 73.18 -44.12 72.94
N SER A 97 71.87 -44.38 73.00
CA SER A 97 71.23 -45.28 73.97
C SER A 97 71.16 -46.69 73.39
N GLU A 98 71.86 -47.63 74.00
CA GLU A 98 71.80 -49.06 73.65
C GLU A 98 70.46 -49.69 74.03
N LEU A 99 69.77 -49.19 75.06
CA LEU A 99 68.46 -49.69 75.48
C LEU A 99 67.36 -49.31 74.48
N ASP A 100 67.38 -48.07 73.99
CA ASP A 100 66.34 -47.54 73.11
C ASP A 100 66.69 -47.66 71.61
N ASP A 101 67.96 -47.93 71.31
CA ASP A 101 68.56 -47.97 69.96
C ASP A 101 68.39 -46.65 69.17
N ILE A 102 68.57 -45.55 69.91
CA ILE A 102 68.40 -44.18 69.45
C ILE A 102 69.72 -43.44 69.59
N LEU A 103 70.10 -42.73 68.54
CA LEU A 103 71.20 -41.78 68.56
C LEU A 103 70.60 -40.37 68.63
N GLN A 104 70.99 -39.62 69.65
CA GLN A 104 70.80 -38.18 69.69
C GLN A 104 72.05 -37.52 69.12
N LEU A 105 71.87 -36.81 68.02
CA LEU A 105 72.91 -36.15 67.23
C LEU A 105 72.81 -34.65 67.49
N ASP A 106 73.91 -34.02 67.88
CA ASP A 106 73.94 -32.60 68.23
C ASP A 106 75.19 -31.92 67.65
N GLY A 107 75.02 -30.71 67.12
CA GLY A 107 76.06 -29.95 66.43
C GLY A 107 76.30 -30.41 64.99
N ASN A 108 76.10 -29.50 64.03
CA ASN A 108 76.39 -29.68 62.59
C ASN A 108 75.92 -31.01 61.95
N VAL A 109 74.73 -31.50 62.34
CA VAL A 109 74.22 -32.78 61.86
C VAL A 109 74.01 -32.76 60.36
N THR A 110 74.65 -33.66 59.63
CA THR A 110 74.51 -33.84 58.19
C THR A 110 74.25 -35.30 57.87
N ILE A 111 73.09 -35.60 57.31
CA ILE A 111 72.66 -36.94 56.86
C ILE A 111 72.74 -36.98 55.35
N ARG A 112 73.55 -37.86 54.80
CA ARG A 112 73.71 -38.08 53.36
C ARG A 112 73.26 -39.49 53.02
N ASP A 113 72.19 -39.62 52.24
CA ASP A 113 71.73 -40.90 51.68
C ASP A 113 71.59 -40.79 50.16
N ARG A 114 72.46 -41.54 49.46
CA ARG A 114 72.61 -41.52 47.99
C ARG A 114 72.91 -40.10 47.48
N ASP A 115 72.00 -39.53 46.67
CA ASP A 115 72.10 -38.18 46.10
C ASP A 115 71.53 -37.09 47.03
N GLY A 116 70.92 -37.48 48.16
CA GLY A 116 70.23 -36.57 49.09
C GLY A 116 71.08 -36.25 50.30
N THR A 117 71.15 -34.97 50.68
CA THR A 117 71.81 -34.50 51.90
C THR A 117 70.84 -33.67 52.72
N LEU A 118 70.68 -33.96 54.00
CA LEU A 118 69.88 -33.20 54.97
C LEU A 118 70.82 -32.67 56.05
N ARG A 119 70.66 -31.41 56.45
CA ARG A 119 71.48 -30.74 57.46
C ARG A 119 70.58 -30.14 58.52
N ALA A 120 70.94 -30.25 59.79
CA ALA A 120 70.23 -29.63 60.90
C ALA A 120 71.15 -29.40 62.11
N PRO A 121 70.85 -28.47 63.02
CA PRO A 121 71.62 -28.31 64.26
C PRO A 121 71.57 -29.54 65.18
N SER A 122 70.44 -30.25 65.21
CA SER A 122 70.26 -31.47 66.01
C SER A 122 69.35 -32.46 65.30
N ALA A 123 69.49 -33.75 65.60
CA ALA A 123 68.61 -34.79 65.10
C ALA A 123 68.54 -35.99 66.05
N THR A 124 67.52 -36.81 65.88
CA THR A 124 67.39 -38.12 66.51
C THR A 124 67.35 -39.19 65.43
N TYR A 125 68.27 -40.15 65.47
CA TYR A 125 68.36 -41.24 64.51
C TYR A 125 67.98 -42.57 65.19
N HIS A 126 66.86 -43.13 64.80
CA HIS A 126 66.40 -44.44 65.23
C HIS A 126 67.03 -45.52 64.34
N ARG A 127 68.07 -46.20 64.83
CA ARG A 127 68.88 -47.14 64.05
C ARG A 127 68.06 -48.35 63.57
N ARG A 128 67.19 -48.89 64.44
CA ARG A 128 66.34 -50.04 64.12
C ARG A 128 65.38 -49.79 62.95
N THR A 129 64.82 -48.59 62.85
CA THR A 129 63.82 -48.23 61.82
C THR A 129 64.40 -47.42 60.66
N GLY A 130 65.67 -46.97 60.74
CA GLY A 130 66.27 -46.11 59.71
C GLY A 130 65.57 -44.76 59.58
N ARG A 131 65.00 -44.25 60.68
CA ARG A 131 64.25 -43.01 60.73
C ARG A 131 65.09 -41.92 61.41
N ALA A 132 65.27 -40.81 60.72
CA ALA A 132 65.94 -39.63 61.22
C ALA A 132 64.94 -38.49 61.43
N ASP A 133 64.80 -38.01 62.64
CA ASP A 133 64.00 -36.82 62.96
C ASP A 133 64.96 -35.64 63.21
N LEU A 134 65.00 -34.68 62.28
CA LEU A 134 65.89 -33.51 62.30
C LEU A 134 65.17 -32.25 62.83
N TYR A 135 65.86 -31.46 63.64
CA TYR A 135 65.29 -30.32 64.38
C TYR A 135 66.17 -29.07 64.32
N GLY A 136 65.53 -27.90 64.46
CA GLY A 136 66.23 -26.62 64.66
C GLY A 136 66.55 -25.86 63.36
N GLY A 137 65.80 -26.12 62.29
CA GLY A 137 66.09 -25.56 60.95
C GLY A 137 66.82 -26.59 60.11
N VAL A 138 66.05 -27.34 59.33
CA VAL A 138 66.53 -28.37 58.43
C VAL A 138 66.73 -27.80 57.03
N SER A 139 67.90 -28.02 56.45
CA SER A 139 68.19 -27.74 55.05
C SER A 139 68.53 -29.03 54.31
N GLY A 140 67.74 -29.36 53.30
CA GLY A 140 67.89 -30.53 52.45
C GLY A 140 68.29 -30.15 51.03
N THR A 141 69.10 -30.99 50.40
CA THR A 141 69.45 -30.91 48.99
C THR A 141 69.36 -32.30 48.36
N ASP A 142 68.55 -32.47 47.31
CA ASP A 142 68.48 -33.69 46.50
C ASP A 142 68.66 -33.28 45.03
N ARG A 143 69.84 -33.55 44.46
CA ARG A 143 70.27 -33.06 43.14
C ARG A 143 70.11 -31.54 43.01
N ASN A 144 69.15 -31.07 42.19
CA ASN A 144 68.89 -29.66 41.91
C ASN A 144 67.77 -29.07 42.80
N GLN A 145 67.23 -29.87 43.71
CA GLN A 145 66.16 -29.48 44.62
C GLN A 145 66.73 -29.13 45.98
N ARG A 146 66.31 -28.01 46.55
CA ARG A 146 66.61 -27.61 47.92
C ARG A 146 65.33 -27.58 48.73
N LEU A 147 65.44 -27.88 50.01
CA LEU A 147 64.33 -27.91 50.95
C LEU A 147 64.78 -27.20 52.22
N ASN A 148 64.01 -26.26 52.73
CA ASN A 148 64.22 -25.70 54.07
C ASN A 148 62.95 -25.90 54.89
N ALA A 149 63.05 -26.30 56.15
CA ALA A 149 61.91 -26.49 57.05
C ALA A 149 62.34 -26.34 58.52
N ASP A 150 61.42 -26.13 59.44
CA ASP A 150 61.75 -26.06 60.88
C ASP A 150 62.11 -27.44 61.44
N ARG A 151 61.42 -28.48 60.97
CA ARG A 151 61.63 -29.89 61.31
C ARG A 151 61.46 -30.76 60.06
N ALA A 152 62.24 -31.82 59.94
CA ALA A 152 62.03 -32.82 58.91
C ALA A 152 62.25 -34.23 59.45
N THR A 153 61.40 -35.16 59.07
CA THR A 153 61.62 -36.59 59.29
C THR A 153 62.03 -37.22 57.97
N TYR A 154 63.13 -37.96 57.98
CA TYR A 154 63.56 -38.77 56.85
C TYR A 154 63.49 -40.25 57.22
N ASP A 155 62.73 -41.01 56.45
CA ASP A 155 62.64 -42.46 56.57
C ASP A 155 63.42 -43.09 55.41
N ARG A 156 64.53 -43.77 55.72
CA ARG A 156 65.45 -44.34 54.72
C ARG A 156 64.80 -45.46 53.91
N ASP A 157 64.03 -46.33 54.57
CA ASP A 157 63.55 -47.57 53.96
C ASP A 157 62.35 -47.30 53.03
N SER A 158 61.49 -46.34 53.38
CA SER A 158 60.38 -45.86 52.53
C SER A 158 60.77 -44.70 51.60
N LEU A 159 61.93 -44.08 51.80
CA LEU A 159 62.42 -42.90 51.07
C LEU A 159 61.49 -41.68 51.15
N LEU A 160 60.73 -41.60 52.24
CA LEU A 160 59.76 -40.55 52.48
C LEU A 160 60.40 -39.44 53.33
N VAL A 161 60.25 -38.20 52.89
CA VAL A 161 60.68 -37.00 53.63
C VAL A 161 59.43 -36.25 54.07
N HIS A 162 59.25 -36.12 55.38
CA HIS A 162 58.18 -35.32 55.97
C HIS A 162 58.76 -34.00 56.48
N ALA A 163 58.55 -32.92 55.75
CA ALA A 163 58.97 -31.58 56.15
C ALA A 163 57.81 -30.84 56.83
N ARG A 164 58.08 -30.18 57.95
CA ARG A 164 57.09 -29.50 58.80
C ARG A 164 57.60 -28.15 59.30
N GLY A 165 56.71 -27.17 59.32
CA GLY A 165 56.97 -25.81 59.77
C GLY A 165 57.78 -25.02 58.74
N ASN A 166 57.20 -23.92 58.22
CA ASN A 166 57.84 -23.00 57.28
C ASN A 166 58.60 -23.70 56.13
N VAL A 167 57.96 -24.70 55.51
CA VAL A 167 58.60 -25.50 54.46
C VAL A 167 58.75 -24.67 53.20
N ARG A 168 59.96 -24.62 52.67
CA ARG A 168 60.31 -23.99 51.39
C ARG A 168 61.11 -24.96 50.53
N GLY A 169 60.50 -25.46 49.46
CA GLY A 169 61.16 -26.22 48.41
C GLY A 169 61.58 -25.30 47.25
N TYR A 170 62.79 -25.46 46.74
CA TYR A 170 63.30 -24.75 45.57
C TYR A 170 63.79 -25.75 44.53
N ASP A 171 63.37 -25.59 43.28
CA ASP A 171 63.95 -26.28 42.12
C ASP A 171 64.70 -25.25 41.27
N GLU A 172 66.03 -25.28 41.33
CA GLU A 172 66.89 -24.27 40.69
C GLU A 172 66.90 -24.35 39.16
N GLU A 173 66.67 -25.56 38.63
CA GLU A 173 66.63 -25.85 37.18
C GLU A 173 65.33 -25.34 36.58
N ASN A 174 64.21 -25.63 37.25
CA ASN A 174 62.89 -25.30 36.73
C ASN A 174 62.36 -23.93 37.21
N LYS A 175 63.09 -23.23 38.09
CA LYS A 175 62.68 -21.93 38.67
C LYS A 175 61.34 -21.99 39.42
N LEU A 176 61.13 -23.09 40.14
CA LEU A 176 59.95 -23.31 40.97
C LEU A 176 60.29 -23.15 42.45
N GLU A 177 59.44 -22.48 43.20
CA GLU A 177 59.50 -22.35 44.66
C GLU A 177 58.16 -22.81 45.26
N LEU A 178 58.18 -23.81 46.15
CA LEU A 178 57.01 -24.34 46.84
C LEU A 178 57.08 -23.96 48.33
N LEU A 179 56.08 -23.25 48.81
CA LEU A 179 55.95 -22.80 50.20
C LEU A 179 54.76 -23.53 50.85
N ALA A 180 54.91 -24.12 52.03
CA ALA A 180 53.79 -24.73 52.77
C ALA A 180 54.12 -24.92 54.25
N GLN A 181 53.13 -25.23 55.10
CA GLN A 181 53.42 -25.66 56.48
C GLN A 181 53.76 -27.16 56.57
N ARG A 182 53.28 -27.95 55.62
CA ARG A 182 53.50 -29.39 55.55
C ARG A 182 53.80 -29.82 54.13
N VAL A 183 54.92 -30.50 53.93
CA VAL A 183 55.26 -31.16 52.65
C VAL A 183 55.70 -32.58 52.91
N ASP A 184 55.01 -33.52 52.28
CA ASP A 184 55.38 -34.94 52.26
C ASP A 184 55.97 -35.23 50.87
N PHE A 185 57.27 -35.54 50.81
CA PHE A 185 58.00 -35.81 49.56
C PHE A 185 58.40 -37.28 49.47
N ASP A 186 57.84 -38.00 48.51
CA ASP A 186 58.22 -39.39 48.18
C ASP A 186 59.36 -39.36 47.14
N ARG A 187 60.57 -39.73 47.55
CA ARG A 187 61.74 -39.72 46.66
C ARG A 187 61.69 -40.82 45.60
N ARG A 188 60.85 -41.86 45.76
CA ARG A 188 60.69 -42.96 44.78
C ARG A 188 59.79 -42.53 43.62
N THR A 189 58.68 -41.87 43.92
CA THR A 189 57.72 -41.38 42.91
C THR A 189 58.00 -39.94 42.45
N ARG A 190 58.93 -39.25 43.12
CA ARG A 190 59.29 -37.83 42.88
C ARG A 190 58.12 -36.87 43.08
N GLU A 191 57.16 -37.29 43.92
CA GLU A 191 55.93 -36.57 44.21
C GLU A 191 56.05 -35.82 45.54
N ALA A 192 55.81 -34.51 45.50
CA ALA A 192 55.68 -33.64 46.66
C ALA A 192 54.20 -33.32 46.90
N VAL A 193 53.67 -33.69 48.06
CA VAL A 193 52.31 -33.35 48.50
C VAL A 193 52.41 -32.27 49.56
N ALA A 194 52.03 -31.05 49.20
CA ALA A 194 52.00 -29.90 50.08
C ALA A 194 50.58 -29.62 50.58
N THR A 195 50.43 -29.42 51.88
CA THR A 195 49.16 -29.16 52.57
C THR A 195 49.35 -28.05 53.60
N GLU A 196 48.24 -27.48 54.10
CA GLU A 196 48.23 -26.36 55.05
C GLU A 196 48.84 -25.07 54.47
N ASN A 197 48.04 -24.38 53.66
CA ASN A 197 48.39 -23.15 52.91
C ASN A 197 49.55 -23.31 51.91
N PRO A 198 49.52 -24.31 51.02
CA PRO A 198 50.56 -24.46 50.01
C PRO A 198 50.47 -23.35 48.94
N GLU A 199 51.62 -22.82 48.55
CA GLU A 199 51.81 -21.80 47.53
C GLU A 199 52.97 -22.23 46.62
N LEU A 200 52.68 -22.48 45.35
CA LEU A 200 53.67 -22.73 44.30
C LEU A 200 53.93 -21.43 43.54
N ARG A 201 55.20 -21.06 43.41
CA ARG A 201 55.67 -19.90 42.65
C ARG A 201 56.49 -20.39 41.46
N SER A 202 56.15 -19.92 40.28
CA SER A 202 56.90 -20.18 39.05
C SER A 202 57.39 -18.86 38.46
N THR A 203 58.67 -18.79 38.11
CA THR A 203 59.27 -17.59 37.51
C THR A 203 59.54 -17.82 36.02
N ASP A 204 59.10 -16.88 35.18
CA ASP A 204 59.37 -16.93 33.73
C ASP A 204 60.76 -16.36 33.36
N ALA A 205 61.07 -16.35 32.07
CA ALA A 205 62.36 -15.87 31.54
C ALA A 205 62.58 -14.36 31.72
N ASP A 206 61.50 -13.58 31.90
CA ASP A 206 61.52 -12.14 32.11
C ASP A 206 61.52 -11.76 33.62
N GLY A 207 61.58 -12.76 34.51
CA GLY A 207 61.63 -12.59 35.96
C GLY A 207 60.28 -12.37 36.64
N ARG A 208 59.16 -12.59 35.94
CA ARG A 208 57.82 -12.43 36.50
C ARG A 208 57.37 -13.69 37.23
N VAL A 209 56.67 -13.51 38.34
CA VAL A 209 56.26 -14.60 39.24
C VAL A 209 54.78 -14.92 39.06
N THR A 210 54.47 -16.17 38.75
CA THR A 210 53.12 -16.73 38.81
C THR A 210 52.94 -17.46 40.14
N GLN A 211 51.91 -17.10 40.90
CA GLN A 211 51.59 -17.73 42.18
C GLN A 211 50.36 -18.63 42.03
N LEU A 212 50.43 -19.85 42.55
CA LEU A 212 49.35 -20.84 42.59
C LEU A 212 49.14 -21.26 44.04
N ARG A 213 47.96 -21.00 44.61
CA ARG A 213 47.56 -21.38 45.96
C ARG A 213 46.39 -22.35 45.88
N ALA A 214 46.33 -23.32 46.79
CA ALA A 214 45.19 -24.23 46.93
C ALA A 214 45.16 -24.84 48.35
N LEU A 215 44.15 -25.65 48.68
CA LEU A 215 44.14 -26.40 49.94
C LEU A 215 45.19 -27.52 49.92
N THR A 216 45.30 -28.22 48.79
CA THR A 216 46.30 -29.27 48.55
C THR A 216 47.00 -29.04 47.21
N LEU A 217 48.33 -29.09 47.21
CA LEU A 217 49.16 -29.05 46.01
C LEU A 217 49.95 -30.35 45.88
N ARG A 218 49.78 -31.07 44.79
CA ARG A 218 50.60 -32.22 44.41
C ARG A 218 51.50 -31.83 43.25
N LEU A 219 52.80 -31.98 43.42
CA LEU A 219 53.78 -31.65 42.41
C LEU A 219 54.62 -32.89 42.11
N ASN A 220 54.54 -33.38 40.88
CA ASN A 220 55.48 -34.39 40.41
C ASN A 220 56.65 -33.69 39.72
N THR A 221 57.82 -33.79 40.34
CA THR A 221 59.03 -33.07 39.88
C THR A 221 59.67 -33.70 38.64
N GLU A 222 59.30 -34.94 38.28
CA GLU A 222 59.82 -35.63 37.09
C GLU A 222 58.91 -35.42 35.87
N THR A 223 57.60 -35.59 36.01
CA THR A 223 56.64 -35.33 34.92
C THR A 223 56.36 -33.85 34.73
N ARG A 224 56.72 -33.00 35.70
CA ARG A 224 56.48 -31.54 35.75
C ARG A 224 54.99 -31.18 35.70
N VAL A 225 54.19 -32.02 36.33
CA VAL A 225 52.75 -31.82 36.49
C VAL A 225 52.49 -31.33 37.92
N ALA A 226 51.79 -30.20 38.02
CA ALA A 226 51.30 -29.66 39.28
C ALA A 226 49.76 -29.73 39.31
N GLU A 227 49.23 -30.42 40.31
CA GLU A 227 47.80 -30.52 40.59
C GLU A 227 47.46 -29.71 41.84
N ALA A 228 46.49 -28.82 41.71
CA ALA A 228 45.99 -27.99 42.78
C ALA A 228 44.53 -28.32 43.01
N THR A 229 44.18 -28.74 44.22
CA THR A 229 42.82 -29.19 44.55
C THR A 229 42.23 -28.35 45.68
N ASP A 230 40.98 -27.95 45.48
CA ASP A 230 40.10 -27.21 46.41
C ASP A 230 40.57 -25.78 46.68
N SER A 231 39.71 -24.80 46.35
CA SER A 231 39.95 -23.36 46.49
C SER A 231 41.22 -22.86 45.78
N VAL A 232 41.39 -23.24 44.51
CA VAL A 232 42.53 -22.82 43.69
C VAL A 232 42.48 -21.33 43.44
N VAL A 233 43.60 -20.65 43.66
CA VAL A 233 43.82 -19.25 43.28
C VAL A 233 45.12 -19.14 42.48
N VAL A 234 45.04 -18.57 41.29
CA VAL A 234 46.19 -18.26 40.43
C VAL A 234 46.35 -16.75 40.35
N VAL A 235 47.55 -16.22 40.53
CA VAL A 235 47.84 -14.78 40.40
C VAL A 235 49.09 -14.59 39.55
N ARG A 236 49.00 -13.76 38.51
CA ARG A 236 50.10 -13.35 37.63
C ARG A 236 49.89 -11.90 37.21
N ASP A 237 50.79 -10.99 37.61
CA ASP A 237 50.66 -9.54 37.42
C ASP A 237 49.28 -9.00 37.87
N SER A 238 48.45 -8.46 36.96
CA SER A 238 47.08 -8.01 37.24
C SER A 238 46.02 -9.09 37.06
N LEU A 239 46.37 -10.23 36.48
CA LEU A 239 45.45 -11.33 36.17
C LEU A 239 45.30 -12.26 37.38
N GLN A 240 44.07 -12.50 37.79
CA GLN A 240 43.70 -13.39 38.89
C GLN A 240 42.77 -14.49 38.38
N GLY A 241 42.93 -15.71 38.88
CA GLY A 241 42.12 -16.87 38.54
C GLY A 241 41.64 -17.61 39.77
N ARG A 242 40.42 -18.14 39.73
CA ARG A 242 39.87 -19.05 40.73
C ARG A 242 39.24 -20.26 40.06
N ALA A 243 39.36 -21.42 40.71
CA ALA A 243 38.74 -22.67 40.29
C ALA A 243 38.64 -23.66 41.46
N ASP A 244 37.85 -24.72 41.32
CA ASP A 244 37.83 -25.82 42.29
C ASP A 244 39.05 -26.75 42.11
N TYR A 245 39.56 -26.87 40.88
CA TYR A 245 40.71 -27.69 40.53
C TYR A 245 41.57 -27.04 39.44
N ALA A 246 42.88 -27.20 39.54
CA ALA A 246 43.85 -26.78 38.53
C ALA A 246 44.83 -27.90 38.22
N LEU A 247 45.14 -28.03 36.94
CA LEU A 247 46.20 -28.89 36.43
C LEU A 247 47.15 -28.03 35.62
N PHE A 248 48.43 -28.03 35.94
CA PHE A 248 49.46 -27.33 35.15
C PHE A 248 50.53 -28.33 34.70
N ASP A 249 50.69 -28.45 33.38
CA ASP A 249 51.70 -29.27 32.73
C ASP A 249 52.73 -28.35 32.05
N ASP A 250 53.90 -28.24 32.67
CA ASP A 250 54.99 -27.40 32.18
C ASP A 250 55.65 -27.97 30.90
N ARG A 251 55.58 -29.28 30.64
CA ARG A 251 56.15 -29.89 29.42
C ARG A 251 55.29 -29.59 28.21
N GLU A 252 53.99 -29.71 28.36
CA GLU A 252 53.01 -29.41 27.30
C GLU A 252 52.73 -27.90 27.19
N ASN A 253 53.27 -27.08 28.11
CA ASN A 253 53.01 -25.65 28.27
C ASN A 253 51.51 -25.32 28.39
N ARG A 254 50.75 -26.17 29.08
CA ARG A 254 49.29 -26.05 29.22
C ARG A 254 48.86 -26.07 30.67
N GLY A 255 47.87 -25.25 30.98
CA GLY A 255 47.15 -25.27 32.25
C GLY A 255 45.66 -25.43 32.03
N TRP A 256 44.97 -26.12 32.94
CA TRP A 256 43.53 -26.24 32.98
C TRP A 256 43.01 -25.78 34.33
N LEU A 257 41.99 -24.94 34.31
CA LEU A 257 41.17 -24.58 35.46
C LEU A 257 39.78 -25.20 35.28
N LEU A 258 39.31 -25.92 36.30
CA LEU A 258 38.12 -26.77 36.26
C LEU A 258 37.28 -26.55 37.53
N GLY A 259 35.97 -26.77 37.42
CA GLY A 259 35.03 -26.54 38.53
C GLY A 259 34.81 -25.04 38.74
N SER A 260 33.89 -24.49 37.93
CA SER A 260 33.53 -23.07 37.91
C SER A 260 34.71 -22.09 37.74
N PRO A 261 35.60 -22.30 36.76
CA PRO A 261 36.78 -21.47 36.60
C PRO A 261 36.42 -20.04 36.19
N ARG A 262 37.03 -19.07 36.86
CA ARG A 262 36.88 -17.64 36.59
C ARG A 262 38.25 -16.96 36.56
N LEU A 263 38.56 -16.26 35.48
CA LEU A 263 39.73 -15.37 35.34
C LEU A 263 39.25 -13.92 35.34
N TRP A 264 39.98 -13.00 35.96
CA TRP A 264 39.65 -11.57 35.92
C TRP A 264 40.90 -10.70 36.07
N ASP A 265 40.84 -9.50 35.50
CA ASP A 265 41.80 -8.40 35.71
C ASP A 265 41.09 -7.16 36.29
N ASP A 266 41.62 -5.95 36.07
CA ASP A 266 41.03 -4.69 36.54
C ASP A 266 39.72 -4.32 35.84
N GLN A 267 39.48 -4.77 34.61
CA GLN A 267 38.35 -4.36 33.77
C GLN A 267 37.53 -5.53 33.22
N THR A 268 38.07 -6.73 33.15
CA THR A 268 37.56 -7.87 32.39
C THR A 268 37.41 -9.08 33.29
N THR A 269 36.29 -9.79 33.17
CA THR A 269 36.05 -11.11 33.77
C THR A 269 35.79 -12.12 32.65
N VAL A 270 36.38 -13.29 32.76
CA VAL A 270 36.21 -14.44 31.85
C VAL A 270 35.78 -15.65 32.66
N SER A 271 34.73 -16.34 32.22
CA SER A 271 34.22 -17.56 32.88
C SER A 271 33.68 -18.56 31.86
N GLY A 272 33.72 -19.84 32.21
CA GLY A 272 33.11 -20.95 31.47
C GLY A 272 33.21 -22.24 32.29
N ASP A 273 32.91 -23.39 31.70
CA ASP A 273 33.05 -24.69 32.36
C ASP A 273 34.52 -25.10 32.53
N THR A 274 35.36 -24.76 31.55
CA THR A 274 36.79 -25.07 31.53
C THR A 274 37.59 -23.93 30.92
N LEU A 275 38.66 -23.51 31.60
CA LEU A 275 39.64 -22.56 31.06
C LEU A 275 40.95 -23.31 30.80
N GLU A 276 41.33 -23.41 29.53
CA GLU A 276 42.62 -23.92 29.09
C GLU A 276 43.55 -22.74 28.80
N VAL A 277 44.65 -22.67 29.53
CA VAL A 277 45.70 -21.64 29.40
C VAL A 277 46.85 -22.25 28.62
N VAL A 278 47.17 -21.68 27.47
CA VAL A 278 48.31 -22.08 26.64
C VAL A 278 49.42 -21.06 26.80
N THR A 279 50.58 -21.54 27.20
CA THR A 279 51.79 -20.75 27.35
C THR A 279 52.85 -21.20 26.36
N GLU A 280 53.88 -20.39 26.12
CA GLU A 280 55.09 -20.81 25.42
C GLU A 280 56.28 -20.24 26.19
N LYS A 281 57.20 -21.11 26.65
CA LYS A 281 58.29 -20.72 27.56
C LYS A 281 57.77 -19.94 28.78
N ARG A 282 56.59 -20.34 29.30
CA ARG A 282 55.88 -19.73 30.45
C ARG A 282 55.37 -18.30 30.23
N VAL A 283 55.33 -17.82 28.99
CA VAL A 283 54.66 -16.57 28.58
C VAL A 283 53.25 -16.90 28.10
N LEU A 284 52.25 -16.10 28.49
CA LEU A 284 50.86 -16.32 28.12
C LEU A 284 50.64 -16.05 26.62
N GLN A 285 50.13 -17.04 25.89
CA GLN A 285 49.86 -16.94 24.45
C GLN A 285 48.37 -16.87 24.15
N LYS A 286 47.60 -17.81 24.71
CA LYS A 286 46.16 -17.93 24.45
C LYS A 286 45.43 -18.50 25.66
N VAL A 287 44.23 -18.00 25.92
CA VAL A 287 43.27 -18.61 26.85
C VAL A 287 42.07 -19.11 26.05
N LEU A 288 41.73 -20.39 26.20
CA LEU A 288 40.60 -21.04 25.57
C LEU A 288 39.54 -21.33 26.63
N VAL A 289 38.38 -20.72 26.47
CA VAL A 289 37.19 -20.88 27.32
C VAL A 289 36.23 -21.84 26.64
N ARG A 290 35.84 -22.91 27.33
CA ARG A 290 34.90 -23.92 26.83
C ARG A 290 33.70 -24.07 27.76
N GLY A 291 32.54 -24.31 27.17
CA GLY A 291 31.27 -24.49 27.90
C GLY A 291 30.75 -23.15 28.39
N ASP A 292 29.75 -22.62 27.68
CA ASP A 292 29.08 -21.34 27.94
C ASP A 292 30.05 -20.20 28.31
N ALA A 293 30.99 -19.93 27.40
CA ALA A 293 31.98 -18.89 27.57
C ALA A 293 31.32 -17.51 27.70
N VAL A 294 31.59 -16.82 28.80
CA VAL A 294 31.13 -15.45 29.07
C VAL A 294 32.33 -14.57 29.39
N LEU A 295 32.38 -13.40 28.76
CA LEU A 295 33.38 -12.38 28.96
C LEU A 295 32.69 -11.04 29.21
N ASP A 296 32.86 -10.52 30.43
CA ASP A 296 32.27 -9.26 30.89
C ASP A 296 33.39 -8.22 31.06
N TYR A 297 33.35 -7.13 30.29
CA TYR A 297 34.21 -5.95 30.42
C TYR A 297 33.44 -4.79 31.04
N ARG A 298 34.06 -4.09 31.99
CA ARG A 298 33.57 -2.85 32.60
C ARG A 298 34.69 -1.82 32.67
N GLY A 299 34.51 -0.71 31.98
CA GLY A 299 35.46 0.39 31.97
C GLY A 299 35.50 1.12 33.31
N ASN A 300 36.69 1.16 33.92
CA ASN A 300 36.94 1.78 35.21
C ASN A 300 37.94 2.96 35.13
N ARG A 301 38.41 3.31 33.93
CA ARG A 301 39.33 4.43 33.68
C ARG A 301 38.52 5.70 33.35
N PRO A 302 39.05 6.91 33.57
CA PRO A 302 38.32 8.16 33.28
C PRO A 302 37.74 8.24 31.85
N GLU A 303 38.44 7.61 30.90
CA GLU A 303 38.10 7.58 29.48
C GLU A 303 37.02 6.56 29.12
N THR A 304 36.83 5.51 29.93
CA THR A 304 35.93 4.39 29.69
C THR A 304 34.89 4.22 30.80
N LEU A 305 34.79 5.20 31.70
CA LEU A 305 33.97 5.14 32.90
C LEU A 305 32.49 5.02 32.52
N GLY A 306 31.88 3.87 32.81
CA GLY A 306 30.49 3.57 32.45
C GLY A 306 30.30 2.74 31.18
N GLU A 307 31.37 2.43 30.44
CA GLU A 307 31.34 1.44 29.37
C GLU A 307 31.16 0.03 29.95
N ALA A 308 30.28 -0.76 29.35
CA ALA A 308 30.11 -2.16 29.67
C ALA A 308 29.93 -3.00 28.41
N THR A 309 30.63 -4.12 28.33
CA THR A 309 30.52 -5.09 27.23
C THR A 309 30.34 -6.48 27.81
N ARG A 310 29.37 -7.23 27.30
CA ARG A 310 29.16 -8.64 27.64
C ARG A 310 29.16 -9.46 26.37
N LEU A 311 30.16 -10.31 26.22
CA LEU A 311 30.31 -11.22 25.09
C LEU A 311 30.12 -12.66 25.56
N SER A 312 29.27 -13.42 24.87
CA SER A 312 28.99 -14.82 25.16
C SER A 312 29.08 -15.70 23.92
N GLY A 313 29.40 -16.97 24.08
CA GLY A 313 29.34 -18.00 23.04
C GLY A 313 29.60 -19.41 23.61
N GLU A 314 29.45 -20.45 22.79
CA GLU A 314 29.76 -21.83 23.20
C GLU A 314 31.24 -22.00 23.58
N ARG A 315 32.12 -21.27 22.89
CA ARG A 315 33.57 -21.20 23.18
C ARG A 315 34.11 -19.80 22.91
N ALA A 316 35.15 -19.41 23.64
CA ALA A 316 35.86 -18.17 23.39
C ALA A 316 37.37 -18.39 23.42
N GLU A 317 38.08 -17.68 22.55
CA GLU A 317 39.53 -17.72 22.41
C GLU A 317 40.08 -16.31 22.63
N VAL A 318 40.97 -16.13 23.59
CA VAL A 318 41.63 -14.84 23.86
C VAL A 318 43.10 -14.97 23.52
N TYR A 319 43.59 -14.15 22.62
CA TYR A 319 44.97 -14.14 22.14
C TYR A 319 45.74 -12.97 22.75
N PHE A 320 46.97 -13.25 23.17
CA PHE A 320 47.84 -12.27 23.83
C PHE A 320 49.11 -12.04 23.00
N THR A 321 49.53 -10.77 22.89
CA THR A 321 50.83 -10.39 22.31
C THR A 321 51.56 -9.50 23.29
N ARG A 322 52.74 -9.92 23.77
CA ARG A 322 53.49 -9.22 24.84
C ARG A 322 52.65 -8.98 26.10
N GLU A 323 51.82 -9.96 26.48
CA GLU A 323 50.94 -9.95 27.66
C GLU A 323 49.76 -8.95 27.59
N ASP A 324 49.58 -8.22 26.48
CA ASP A 324 48.36 -7.47 26.19
C ASP A 324 47.42 -8.30 25.32
N ILE A 325 46.11 -8.17 25.55
CA ILE A 325 45.10 -8.80 24.67
C ILE A 325 45.25 -8.18 23.28
N ASP A 326 45.49 -9.03 22.28
CA ASP A 326 45.60 -8.64 20.87
C ASP A 326 44.25 -8.82 20.16
N SER A 327 43.66 -10.01 20.31
CA SER A 327 42.40 -10.35 19.68
C SER A 327 41.62 -11.37 20.50
N LEU A 328 40.30 -11.33 20.33
CA LEU A 328 39.36 -12.22 21.00
C LEU A 328 38.42 -12.79 19.94
N VAL A 329 38.14 -14.08 20.00
CA VAL A 329 37.22 -14.78 19.09
C VAL A 329 36.19 -15.58 19.90
N ALA A 330 34.92 -15.17 19.86
CA ALA A 330 33.80 -15.97 20.37
C ALA A 330 33.15 -16.76 19.22
N LEU A 331 32.90 -18.05 19.42
CA LEU A 331 32.37 -18.97 18.41
C LEU A 331 31.17 -19.75 18.96
N GLY A 332 30.23 -20.07 18.06
CA GLY A 332 29.04 -20.87 18.38
C GLY A 332 27.99 -20.03 19.08
N GLY A 333 27.04 -19.48 18.31
CA GLY A 333 25.99 -18.60 18.84
C GLY A 333 26.53 -17.36 19.55
N ALA A 334 27.60 -16.76 19.01
CA ALA A 334 28.28 -15.64 19.63
C ALA A 334 27.35 -14.41 19.70
N ARG A 335 27.26 -13.80 20.88
CA ARG A 335 26.42 -12.63 21.15
C ARG A 335 27.21 -11.60 21.95
N ASN A 336 27.25 -10.37 21.48
CA ASN A 336 27.87 -9.22 22.12
C ASN A 336 26.80 -8.20 22.51
N GLN A 337 26.82 -7.73 23.75
CA GLN A 337 26.01 -6.64 24.25
C GLN A 337 26.92 -5.53 24.76
N TYR A 338 26.92 -4.39 24.06
CA TYR A 338 27.70 -3.19 24.39
C TYR A 338 26.79 -2.09 24.94
N THR A 339 27.26 -1.36 25.94
CA THR A 339 26.61 -0.17 26.51
C THR A 339 27.65 0.93 26.69
N SER A 340 27.33 2.11 26.16
CA SER A 340 28.16 3.32 26.19
C SER A 340 28.00 4.09 27.51
N PRO A 341 28.94 4.96 27.91
CA PRO A 341 28.76 5.86 29.05
C PRO A 341 27.56 6.80 28.82
N PRO A 342 26.72 7.04 29.85
CA PRO A 342 25.61 7.97 29.73
C PRO A 342 26.11 9.41 29.55
N ARG A 343 25.55 10.13 28.56
CA ARG A 343 25.80 11.56 28.34
C ARG A 343 24.84 12.41 29.20
N ALA A 344 25.25 13.64 29.55
CA ALA A 344 24.43 14.51 30.39
C ALA A 344 23.04 14.75 29.79
N GLY A 345 21.97 14.37 30.50
CA GLY A 345 20.58 14.53 30.07
C GLY A 345 20.06 13.46 29.08
N GLN A 346 20.88 12.48 28.69
CA GLN A 346 20.52 11.42 27.74
C GLN A 346 20.77 10.02 28.30
N THR A 347 20.06 9.02 27.76
CA THR A 347 20.29 7.60 28.07
C THR A 347 21.61 7.12 27.47
N ALA A 348 22.17 6.04 28.02
CA ALA A 348 23.29 5.33 27.42
C ALA A 348 22.89 4.70 26.08
N GLU A 349 23.75 4.83 25.07
CA GLU A 349 23.62 4.08 23.82
C GLU A 349 23.89 2.61 24.09
N SER A 350 23.18 1.71 23.42
CA SER A 350 23.45 0.28 23.53
C SER A 350 23.38 -0.42 22.18
N ASN A 351 24.18 -1.46 22.03
CA ASN A 351 24.25 -2.25 20.81
C ASN A 351 24.28 -3.74 21.15
N VAL A 352 23.39 -4.52 20.54
CA VAL A 352 23.38 -5.98 20.66
C VAL A 352 23.71 -6.54 19.29
N ALA A 353 24.80 -7.29 19.16
CA ALA A 353 25.18 -7.96 17.91
C ALA A 353 25.31 -9.46 18.13
N SER A 354 24.86 -10.27 17.17
CA SER A 354 24.93 -11.74 17.23
C SER A 354 25.40 -12.32 15.90
N GLY A 355 26.08 -13.46 15.95
CA GLY A 355 26.53 -14.20 14.78
C GLY A 355 27.12 -15.57 15.14
N ASP A 356 27.59 -16.30 14.13
CA ASP A 356 28.26 -17.58 14.32
C ASP A 356 29.67 -17.36 14.93
N THR A 357 30.31 -16.24 14.58
CA THR A 357 31.62 -15.82 15.11
C THR A 357 31.67 -14.32 15.34
N ILE A 358 32.18 -13.89 16.50
CA ILE A 358 32.50 -12.50 16.81
C ILE A 358 33.99 -12.40 17.12
N THR A 359 34.72 -11.60 16.34
CA THR A 359 36.14 -11.30 16.56
C THR A 359 36.32 -9.85 17.00
N VAL A 360 36.92 -9.62 18.15
CA VAL A 360 37.26 -8.28 18.64
C VAL A 360 38.77 -8.10 18.54
N PHE A 361 39.21 -7.02 17.91
CA PHE A 361 40.61 -6.66 17.74
C PHE A 361 40.96 -5.50 18.65
N PHE A 362 42.11 -5.59 19.31
CA PHE A 362 42.62 -4.56 20.21
C PHE A 362 43.88 -3.93 19.63
N LYS A 363 44.03 -2.62 19.85
CA LYS A 363 45.24 -1.87 19.50
C LYS A 363 45.53 -0.88 20.62
N ALA A 364 46.77 -0.91 21.14
CA ALA A 364 47.16 -0.10 22.29
C ALA A 364 46.19 -0.22 23.48
N ARG A 365 45.78 -1.45 23.83
CA ARG A 365 44.86 -1.77 24.94
C ARG A 365 43.44 -1.19 24.81
N LYS A 366 43.04 -0.74 23.62
CA LYS A 366 41.67 -0.28 23.31
C LYS A 366 41.09 -1.12 22.18
N VAL A 367 39.76 -1.24 22.13
CA VAL A 367 39.07 -1.90 21.02
C VAL A 367 39.29 -1.06 19.75
N ASP A 368 39.91 -1.65 18.74
CA ASP A 368 40.15 -1.02 17.44
C ASP A 368 38.96 -1.30 16.50
N ARG A 369 38.55 -2.57 16.43
CA ARG A 369 37.36 -2.97 15.68
C ARG A 369 36.77 -4.29 16.16
N ALA A 370 35.48 -4.49 15.91
CA ALA A 370 34.80 -5.76 16.13
C ALA A 370 34.18 -6.26 14.83
N ARG A 371 34.36 -7.54 14.51
CA ARG A 371 33.86 -8.21 13.30
C ARG A 371 32.88 -9.31 13.69
N VAL A 372 31.68 -9.27 13.13
CA VAL A 372 30.63 -10.28 13.31
C VAL A 372 30.39 -10.98 11.98
N GLU A 373 30.44 -12.31 11.97
CA GLU A 373 30.34 -13.13 10.77
C GLU A 373 29.44 -14.35 10.98
N GLY A 374 28.78 -14.77 9.91
CA GLY A 374 27.84 -15.90 9.90
C GLY A 374 26.52 -15.54 10.60
N ARG A 375 25.45 -15.36 9.82
CA ARG A 375 24.14 -14.87 10.33
C ARG A 375 24.29 -13.62 11.21
N ALA A 376 25.12 -12.68 10.75
CA ALA A 376 25.46 -11.49 11.52
C ALA A 376 24.26 -10.54 11.54
N VAL A 377 23.72 -10.29 12.73
CA VAL A 377 22.58 -9.42 13.00
C VAL A 377 22.92 -8.49 14.15
N GLY A 378 22.34 -7.29 14.17
CA GLY A 378 22.49 -6.37 15.29
C GLY A 378 21.32 -5.41 15.48
N GLU A 379 21.19 -4.95 16.71
CA GLU A 379 20.18 -4.01 17.18
C GLU A 379 20.88 -2.87 17.92
N TYR A 380 20.79 -1.66 17.36
CA TYR A 380 21.38 -0.45 17.92
C TYR A 380 20.30 0.48 18.47
N HIS A 381 20.46 0.86 19.74
CA HIS A 381 19.63 1.81 20.46
C HIS A 381 20.46 3.09 20.71
N PRO A 382 20.17 4.20 19.99
CA PRO A 382 20.82 5.48 20.22
C PRO A 382 20.37 6.14 21.54
N ALA A 383 21.12 7.16 21.95
CA ALA A 383 20.84 7.94 23.15
C ALA A 383 19.56 8.79 22.96
N VAL A 384 18.65 8.75 23.93
CA VAL A 384 17.42 9.56 23.97
C VAL A 384 17.37 10.40 25.24
N GLU A 385 16.61 11.49 25.26
CA GLU A 385 16.47 12.33 26.45
C GLU A 385 15.82 11.58 27.63
N ILE A 386 16.35 11.82 28.83
CA ILE A 386 15.89 11.16 30.06
C ILE A 386 14.47 11.65 30.40
N GLY A 387 13.47 10.83 30.11
CA GLY A 387 12.04 11.11 30.38
C GLY A 387 11.09 10.70 29.25
N ASP A 388 11.59 10.54 28.02
CA ASP A 388 10.78 10.13 26.87
C ASP A 388 10.82 8.61 26.63
N THR A 389 9.98 7.87 27.36
CA THR A 389 9.84 6.42 27.19
C THR A 389 9.30 6.00 25.82
N THR A 390 8.70 6.93 25.05
CA THR A 390 8.12 6.65 23.74
C THR A 390 9.19 6.73 22.66
N ALA A 391 10.08 7.72 22.74
CA ALA A 391 11.26 7.83 21.88
C ALA A 391 12.20 6.64 22.07
N ALA A 392 12.46 6.22 23.33
CA ALA A 392 13.32 5.07 23.64
C ALA A 392 12.89 3.75 22.95
N ARG A 393 11.59 3.57 22.69
CA ARG A 393 11.04 2.39 21.99
C ARG A 393 11.02 2.53 20.46
N ARG A 394 10.99 3.76 19.94
CA ARG A 394 10.86 4.03 18.49
C ARG A 394 12.21 4.25 17.82
N GLU A 395 13.23 4.65 18.57
CA GLU A 395 14.60 4.80 18.10
C GLU A 395 15.33 3.45 18.19
N LEU A 396 15.10 2.60 17.19
CA LEU A 396 15.76 1.30 17.06
C LEU A 396 16.23 1.14 15.62
N ILE A 397 17.53 0.87 15.45
CA ILE A 397 18.13 0.52 14.15
C ILE A 397 18.44 -0.97 14.19
N GLN A 398 17.76 -1.76 13.36
CA GLN A 398 18.06 -3.17 13.15
C GLN A 398 18.88 -3.31 11.88
N TYR A 399 19.90 -4.15 11.89
CA TYR A 399 20.76 -4.35 10.72
C TYR A 399 21.27 -5.79 10.64
N ASP A 400 21.41 -6.31 9.44
CA ASP A 400 22.01 -7.60 9.17
C ASP A 400 22.84 -7.58 7.89
N ALA A 401 23.86 -8.43 7.85
CA ALA A 401 24.73 -8.61 6.71
C ALA A 401 25.44 -9.96 6.76
N ARG A 402 26.16 -10.34 5.71
CA ARG A 402 27.11 -11.46 5.81
C ARG A 402 28.26 -11.15 6.76
N ARG A 403 28.70 -9.89 6.79
CA ARG A 403 29.75 -9.38 7.67
C ARG A 403 29.38 -7.99 8.17
N ILE A 404 29.48 -7.81 9.49
CA ILE A 404 29.33 -6.52 10.17
C ILE A 404 30.66 -6.17 10.81
N GLU A 405 31.18 -4.98 10.55
CA GLU A 405 32.43 -4.47 11.14
C GLU A 405 32.17 -3.14 11.84
N PHE A 406 32.49 -3.09 13.14
CA PHE A 406 32.42 -1.88 13.96
C PHE A 406 33.83 -1.29 14.05
N GLU A 407 34.06 -0.12 13.47
CA GLU A 407 35.30 0.64 13.60
C GLU A 407 35.14 1.66 14.75
N VAL A 408 35.52 1.25 15.96
CA VAL A 408 35.25 2.02 17.20
C VAL A 408 35.91 3.40 17.20
N PRO A 409 37.19 3.58 16.82
CA PRO A 409 37.84 4.89 16.79
C PRO A 409 37.23 5.90 15.79
N LYS A 410 36.47 5.41 14.80
CA LYS A 410 35.80 6.26 13.80
C LYS A 410 34.29 6.34 14.00
N SER A 411 33.77 5.77 15.08
CA SER A 411 32.32 5.71 15.35
C SER A 411 31.52 5.21 14.14
N ARG A 412 32.03 4.19 13.43
CA ARG A 412 31.48 3.74 12.14
C ARG A 412 31.09 2.26 12.15
N ILE A 413 29.92 1.95 11.62
CA ILE A 413 29.42 0.60 11.39
C ILE A 413 29.43 0.31 9.89
N VAL A 414 30.12 -0.74 9.46
CA VAL A 414 30.22 -1.16 8.07
C VAL A 414 29.52 -2.50 7.89
N LEU A 415 28.42 -2.49 7.15
CA LEU A 415 27.68 -3.67 6.73
C LEU A 415 28.17 -4.08 5.35
N ALA A 416 28.50 -5.37 5.14
CA ALA A 416 29.05 -5.85 3.88
C ALA A 416 28.51 -7.23 3.47
N GLY A 417 28.25 -7.37 2.16
CA GLY A 417 27.87 -8.63 1.53
C GLY A 417 26.38 -8.95 1.75
N ALA A 418 25.51 -8.16 1.12
CA ALA A 418 24.05 -8.15 1.31
C ALA A 418 23.66 -7.50 2.65
N SER A 419 23.84 -6.18 2.71
CA SER A 419 23.51 -5.35 3.87
C SER A 419 22.03 -5.03 3.86
N HIS A 420 21.35 -5.24 4.98
CA HIS A 420 19.97 -4.88 5.23
C HIS A 420 19.91 -4.05 6.50
N LEU A 421 19.22 -2.91 6.45
CA LEU A 421 19.08 -1.98 7.57
C LEU A 421 17.62 -1.52 7.65
N VAL A 422 17.06 -1.54 8.86
CA VAL A 422 15.69 -1.13 9.15
C VAL A 422 15.72 -0.09 10.27
N TYR A 423 15.07 1.06 10.03
CA TYR A 423 14.92 2.13 11.01
C TYR A 423 13.52 2.74 10.90
N ARG A 424 12.67 2.56 11.92
CA ARG A 424 11.25 2.98 11.90
C ARG A 424 10.49 2.39 10.69
N ASP A 425 10.09 3.24 9.74
CA ASP A 425 9.39 2.86 8.49
C ASP A 425 10.35 2.72 7.29
N LEU A 426 11.66 2.94 7.50
CA LEU A 426 12.70 2.92 6.48
C LEU A 426 13.36 1.54 6.44
N GLU A 427 13.43 0.96 5.25
CA GLU A 427 14.13 -0.27 4.95
C GLU A 427 15.13 -0.03 3.81
N LEU A 428 16.40 -0.37 4.03
CA LEU A 428 17.48 -0.19 3.06
C LEU A 428 18.19 -1.51 2.81
N ARG A 429 18.38 -1.86 1.54
CA ARG A 429 19.20 -2.99 1.10
C ARG A 429 20.28 -2.51 0.15
N ALA A 430 21.52 -2.94 0.35
CA ALA A 430 22.63 -2.61 -0.56
C ALA A 430 23.75 -3.66 -0.46
N ARG A 431 24.74 -3.61 -1.36
CA ARG A 431 25.93 -4.45 -1.23
C ARG A 431 26.77 -4.08 -0.01
N ARG A 432 26.92 -2.78 0.25
CA ARG A 432 27.67 -2.22 1.38
C ARG A 432 26.95 -0.99 1.93
N VAL A 433 26.83 -0.91 3.24
CA VAL A 433 26.29 0.27 3.94
C VAL A 433 27.30 0.70 5.00
N GLU A 434 27.69 1.97 4.97
CA GLU A 434 28.49 2.61 6.01
C GLU A 434 27.59 3.56 6.79
N TYR A 435 27.51 3.35 8.11
CA TYR A 435 26.77 4.21 9.02
C TYR A 435 27.73 4.88 9.99
N ASP A 436 27.75 6.21 9.99
CA ASP A 436 28.48 7.05 10.93
C ASP A 436 27.56 7.38 12.12
N VAL A 437 27.90 6.85 13.29
CA VAL A 437 27.08 6.91 14.50
C VAL A 437 27.04 8.32 15.08
N GLU A 438 28.13 9.09 14.98
CA GLU A 438 28.21 10.46 15.51
C GLU A 438 27.50 11.46 14.61
N ALA A 439 27.76 11.39 13.30
CA ALA A 439 27.13 12.27 12.32
C ALA A 439 25.67 11.86 12.02
N GLN A 440 25.25 10.66 12.42
CA GLN A 440 23.97 10.04 12.04
C GLN A 440 23.76 9.99 10.52
N THR A 441 24.85 9.82 9.76
CA THR A 441 24.82 9.76 8.29
C THR A 441 25.10 8.36 7.79
N LEU A 442 24.46 8.01 6.69
CA LEU A 442 24.52 6.72 6.03
C LEU A 442 24.97 6.90 4.59
N VAL A 443 25.91 6.06 4.16
CA VAL A 443 26.35 5.93 2.77
C VAL A 443 26.14 4.50 2.31
N ALA A 444 25.34 4.31 1.27
CA ALA A 444 25.05 2.99 0.70
C ALA A 444 25.54 2.88 -0.74
N ASP A 445 26.27 1.81 -1.03
CA ASP A 445 26.92 1.55 -2.32
C ASP A 445 26.66 0.11 -2.81
N GLY A 446 26.71 -0.07 -4.12
CA GLY A 446 26.42 -1.30 -4.83
C GLY A 446 24.93 -1.60 -4.85
N ASP A 447 24.22 -0.79 -5.64
CA ASP A 447 22.78 -0.91 -5.93
C ASP A 447 21.87 -0.73 -4.70
N PRO A 448 21.96 0.41 -3.96
CA PRO A 448 21.05 0.71 -2.87
C PRO A 448 19.59 0.70 -3.31
N HIS A 449 18.78 0.02 -2.52
CA HIS A 449 17.33 -0.10 -2.63
C HIS A 449 16.72 0.37 -1.32
N LEU A 450 16.06 1.53 -1.36
CA LEU A 450 15.44 2.18 -0.22
C LEU A 450 13.93 2.09 -0.33
N THR A 451 13.27 1.67 0.74
CA THR A 451 11.82 1.73 0.90
C THR A 451 11.49 2.60 2.11
N ASP A 452 10.71 3.67 1.94
CA ASP A 452 10.27 4.57 3.01
C ASP A 452 8.74 4.72 2.94
N ARG A 453 8.00 4.14 3.90
CA ARG A 453 6.52 4.16 3.95
C ARG A 453 5.82 3.67 2.67
N GLY A 454 6.45 2.76 1.94
CA GLY A 454 5.95 2.17 0.69
C GLY A 454 6.46 2.82 -0.59
N ASP A 455 7.21 3.92 -0.49
CA ASP A 455 7.86 4.56 -1.64
C ASP A 455 9.23 3.92 -1.88
N GLU A 456 9.47 3.44 -3.10
CA GLU A 456 10.67 2.72 -3.50
C GLU A 456 11.61 3.62 -4.32
N VAL A 457 12.89 3.64 -3.93
CA VAL A 457 13.94 4.38 -4.64
C VAL A 457 15.18 3.50 -4.77
N THR A 458 15.69 3.39 -5.99
CA THR A 458 16.93 2.67 -6.30
C THR A 458 17.96 3.63 -6.89
N GLY A 459 19.24 3.28 -6.82
CA GLY A 459 20.30 4.05 -7.46
C GLY A 459 21.66 3.36 -7.36
N HIS A 460 22.74 4.06 -7.71
CA HIS A 460 24.09 3.51 -7.60
C HIS A 460 24.76 3.86 -6.26
N LEU A 461 24.61 5.11 -5.82
CA LEU A 461 25.18 5.64 -4.58
C LEU A 461 24.13 6.47 -3.86
N MET A 462 23.99 6.25 -2.56
CA MET A 462 23.04 6.96 -1.71
C MET A 462 23.75 7.54 -0.49
N THR A 463 23.45 8.79 -0.17
CA THR A 463 23.77 9.42 1.12
C THR A 463 22.47 9.80 1.84
N TYR A 464 22.38 9.55 3.13
CA TYR A 464 21.18 9.82 3.91
C TYR A 464 21.53 10.25 5.33
N ASP A 465 20.91 11.31 5.81
CA ASP A 465 21.02 11.80 7.18
C ASP A 465 19.77 11.37 7.95
N LEU A 466 19.94 10.52 8.98
CA LEU A 466 18.83 9.98 9.77
C LEU A 466 18.19 11.05 10.68
N GLY A 467 18.96 12.03 11.15
CA GLY A 467 18.49 13.07 12.07
C GLY A 467 17.60 14.09 11.35
N SER A 468 18.01 14.53 10.16
CA SER A 468 17.24 15.48 9.34
C SER A 468 16.31 14.83 8.31
N ARG A 469 16.41 13.52 8.09
CA ARG A 469 15.65 12.74 7.07
C ARG A 469 15.86 13.25 5.64
N VAL A 470 17.02 13.82 5.38
CA VAL A 470 17.43 14.38 4.09
C VAL A 470 18.47 13.44 3.48
N GLY A 471 18.31 13.13 2.20
CA GLY A 471 19.23 12.24 1.49
C GLY A 471 19.37 12.59 0.03
N THR A 472 20.47 12.15 -0.58
CA THR A 472 20.75 12.29 -2.01
C THR A 472 21.06 10.92 -2.60
N ILE A 473 20.39 10.58 -3.69
CA ILE A 473 20.63 9.36 -4.45
C ILE A 473 21.10 9.75 -5.85
N TYR A 474 22.19 9.15 -6.29
CA TYR A 474 22.82 9.39 -7.59
C TYR A 474 22.46 8.30 -8.58
N GLN A 475 22.19 8.70 -9.83
CA GLN A 475 21.63 7.84 -10.88
C GLN A 475 20.40 7.08 -10.36
N ALA A 476 19.46 7.85 -9.82
CA ALA A 476 18.34 7.32 -9.08
C ALA A 476 17.17 7.03 -10.01
N GLU A 477 16.51 5.91 -9.74
CA GLU A 477 15.23 5.54 -10.34
C GLU A 477 14.20 5.38 -9.23
N THR A 478 13.04 6.01 -9.40
CA THR A 478 11.93 5.87 -8.47
C THR A 478 10.63 5.72 -9.23
N ALA A 479 9.77 4.84 -8.71
CA ALA A 479 8.41 4.68 -9.17
C ALA A 479 7.48 5.29 -8.14
N TYR A 480 6.64 6.25 -8.56
CA TYR A 480 5.63 6.83 -7.70
C TYR A 480 4.28 6.86 -8.41
N GLU A 481 3.26 6.31 -7.76
CA GLU A 481 1.94 5.99 -8.34
C GLU A 481 2.01 5.21 -9.65
N ARG A 482 2.03 5.91 -10.79
CA ARG A 482 2.09 5.36 -12.17
C ARG A 482 3.23 5.97 -13.00
N GLY A 483 4.01 6.87 -12.40
CA GLY A 483 5.14 7.56 -13.00
C GLY A 483 6.47 6.90 -12.65
N LEU A 484 7.33 6.74 -13.64
CA LEU A 484 8.74 6.39 -13.50
C LEU A 484 9.56 7.66 -13.67
N TYR A 485 10.39 7.92 -12.67
CA TYR A 485 11.26 9.08 -12.61
C TYR A 485 12.70 8.58 -12.59
N HIS A 486 13.48 9.06 -13.56
CA HIS A 486 14.92 8.85 -13.61
C HIS A 486 15.60 10.20 -13.36
N GLY A 487 16.71 10.23 -12.64
CA GLY A 487 17.48 11.47 -12.49
C GLY A 487 18.93 11.23 -12.08
N ASP A 488 19.83 12.05 -12.62
CA ASP A 488 21.25 12.01 -12.29
C ASP A 488 21.49 12.21 -10.79
N ARG A 489 20.66 13.06 -10.17
CA ARG A 489 20.68 13.33 -8.73
C ARG A 489 19.28 13.65 -8.22
N ILE A 490 18.77 12.81 -7.32
CA ILE A 490 17.51 13.02 -6.59
C ILE A 490 17.85 13.37 -5.14
N ARG A 491 17.44 14.54 -4.67
CA ARG A 491 17.63 15.01 -3.30
C ARG A 491 16.28 15.13 -2.59
N LYS A 492 16.11 14.46 -1.46
CA LYS A 492 14.96 14.66 -0.56
C LYS A 492 15.23 15.89 0.30
N VAL A 493 14.46 16.97 0.11
CA VAL A 493 14.67 18.26 0.80
C VAL A 493 13.83 18.38 2.08
N GLY A 494 12.74 17.62 2.16
CA GLY A 494 11.89 17.48 3.35
C GLY A 494 11.00 16.25 3.26
N GLU A 495 10.05 16.08 4.18
CA GLU A 495 9.21 14.86 4.20
C GLU A 495 8.35 14.68 2.92
N ASN A 496 7.93 15.78 2.28
CA ASN A 496 7.01 15.75 1.12
C ASN A 496 7.61 16.39 -0.16
N GLU A 497 8.92 16.64 -0.21
CA GLU A 497 9.55 17.36 -1.33
C GLU A 497 10.83 16.66 -1.83
N LEU A 498 10.86 16.36 -3.14
CA LEU A 498 12.04 15.83 -3.83
C LEU A 498 12.49 16.80 -4.93
N ASP A 499 13.77 17.13 -4.94
CA ASP A 499 14.42 17.88 -6.00
C ASP A 499 15.18 16.90 -6.91
N VAL A 500 14.84 16.89 -8.19
CA VAL A 500 15.45 16.04 -9.21
C VAL A 500 16.22 16.92 -10.20
N MET A 501 17.52 16.68 -10.33
CA MET A 501 18.36 17.33 -11.34
C MET A 501 18.54 16.44 -12.55
N SER A 502 18.45 17.03 -13.74
CA SER A 502 18.57 16.34 -15.03
C SER A 502 17.72 15.08 -15.08
N GLY A 503 16.43 15.22 -14.78
CA GLY A 503 15.55 14.06 -14.71
C GLY A 503 14.75 13.82 -15.98
N GLN A 504 14.18 12.62 -16.04
CA GLN A 504 13.24 12.18 -17.05
C GLN A 504 11.99 11.62 -16.36
N TYR A 505 10.81 11.98 -16.88
CA TYR A 505 9.52 11.47 -16.41
C TYR A 505 8.80 10.70 -17.53
N THR A 506 8.33 9.50 -17.23
CA THR A 506 7.55 8.67 -18.16
C THR A 506 6.58 7.77 -17.39
N THR A 507 5.44 7.37 -17.97
CA THR A 507 4.63 6.26 -17.42
C THR A 507 4.94 4.92 -18.11
N CYS A 508 5.94 4.90 -18.98
CA CYS A 508 6.32 3.71 -19.73
C CYS A 508 7.30 2.85 -18.93
N SER A 509 6.88 1.64 -18.54
CA SER A 509 7.70 0.66 -17.82
C SER A 509 8.80 -0.03 -18.63
N LEU A 510 8.98 0.32 -19.91
CA LEU A 510 10.06 -0.22 -20.74
C LEU A 510 11.37 0.55 -20.52
N THR A 511 12.50 -0.17 -20.50
CA THR A 511 13.86 0.40 -20.36
C THR A 511 14.21 1.44 -21.42
N GLY A 512 13.69 1.28 -22.64
CA GLY A 512 13.64 2.32 -23.66
C GLY A 512 12.22 2.89 -23.75
N PRO A 513 11.88 3.94 -22.99
CA PRO A 513 10.50 4.40 -22.91
C PRO A 513 10.03 4.95 -24.26
N HIS A 514 8.78 4.64 -24.63
CA HIS A 514 8.22 5.13 -25.89
C HIS A 514 8.12 6.65 -25.94
N TYR A 515 8.00 7.29 -24.77
CA TYR A 515 8.03 8.73 -24.61
C TYR A 515 8.63 9.07 -23.24
N HIS A 516 9.22 10.25 -23.11
CA HIS A 516 9.59 10.80 -21.81
C HIS A 516 9.64 12.32 -21.87
N PHE A 517 9.44 12.95 -20.71
CA PHE A 517 9.65 14.38 -20.52
C PHE A 517 10.98 14.58 -19.82
N ALA A 518 11.94 15.19 -20.50
CA ALA A 518 13.24 15.52 -19.90
C ALA A 518 13.21 16.96 -19.39
N ALA A 519 13.77 17.19 -18.21
CA ALA A 519 13.93 18.53 -17.65
C ALA A 519 15.19 18.64 -16.80
N ARG A 520 15.85 19.81 -16.87
CA ARG A 520 17.07 20.06 -16.10
C ARG A 520 16.80 20.17 -14.59
N TRP A 521 15.64 20.73 -14.23
CA TRP A 521 15.20 20.87 -12.85
C TRP A 521 13.76 20.40 -12.73
N MET A 522 13.51 19.46 -11.82
CA MET A 522 12.18 19.02 -11.45
C MET A 522 12.04 19.03 -9.94
N LYS A 523 10.88 19.47 -9.47
CA LYS A 523 10.50 19.44 -8.06
C LYS A 523 9.21 18.67 -7.91
N ILE A 524 9.26 17.60 -7.13
CA ILE A 524 8.15 16.69 -6.88
C ILE A 524 7.59 17.02 -5.50
N TYR A 525 6.33 17.48 -5.47
CA TYR A 525 5.55 17.57 -4.24
C TYR A 525 4.76 16.28 -4.09
N ILE A 526 5.19 15.45 -3.14
CA ILE A 526 4.61 14.11 -2.89
C ILE A 526 3.10 14.27 -2.63
N LYS A 527 2.26 13.47 -3.32
CA LYS A 527 0.77 13.51 -3.28
C LYS A 527 0.10 14.80 -3.82
N ASP A 528 0.82 15.68 -4.51
CA ASP A 528 0.26 16.89 -5.13
C ASP A 528 0.61 16.98 -6.62
N LYS A 529 1.83 17.43 -6.94
CA LYS A 529 2.23 17.77 -8.31
C LYS A 529 3.75 17.74 -8.52
N LEU A 530 4.17 17.57 -9.76
CA LEU A 530 5.54 17.73 -10.23
C LEU A 530 5.66 19.02 -11.03
N VAL A 531 6.62 19.88 -10.72
CA VAL A 531 6.94 21.08 -11.48
C VAL A 531 8.29 20.91 -12.16
N ALA A 532 8.33 20.98 -13.49
CA ALA A 532 9.52 20.76 -14.29
C ALA A 532 9.87 22.01 -15.11
N LYS A 533 11.16 22.37 -15.23
CA LYS A 533 11.63 23.49 -16.06
C LYS A 533 13.10 23.40 -16.49
N PRO A 534 13.44 23.81 -17.74
CA PRO A 534 12.56 23.73 -18.91
C PRO A 534 12.23 22.27 -19.23
N VAL A 535 11.10 22.02 -19.90
CA VAL A 535 10.61 20.68 -20.23
C VAL A 535 10.73 20.44 -21.73
N VAL A 536 11.32 19.30 -22.10
CA VAL A 536 11.36 18.84 -23.49
C VAL A 536 10.69 17.48 -23.57
N PHE A 537 9.66 17.37 -24.41
CA PHE A 537 8.94 16.13 -24.67
C PHE A 537 9.64 15.36 -25.79
N TYR A 538 10.00 14.11 -25.51
CA TYR A 538 10.61 13.19 -26.44
C TYR A 538 9.67 12.03 -26.77
N ILE A 539 9.60 11.65 -28.04
CA ILE A 539 9.11 10.32 -28.46
C ILE A 539 10.34 9.49 -28.85
N ARG A 540 10.58 8.40 -28.11
CA ARG A 540 11.87 7.71 -28.07
C ARG A 540 13.01 8.72 -27.84
N ASN A 541 13.79 9.03 -28.88
CA ASN A 541 14.94 9.93 -28.82
C ASN A 541 14.74 11.22 -29.65
N VAL A 542 13.53 11.47 -30.16
CA VAL A 542 13.21 12.64 -31.00
C VAL A 542 12.50 13.71 -30.16
N PRO A 543 13.06 14.92 -29.98
CA PRO A 543 12.39 16.01 -29.29
C PRO A 543 11.27 16.58 -30.17
N LEU A 544 10.05 16.64 -29.64
CA LEU A 544 8.89 17.17 -30.37
C LEU A 544 8.45 18.56 -29.90
N LEU A 545 8.56 18.83 -28.60
CA LEU A 545 8.06 20.06 -28.01
C LEU A 545 8.96 20.49 -26.85
N ALA A 546 9.29 21.77 -26.79
CA ALA A 546 10.02 22.39 -25.68
C ALA A 546 9.16 23.49 -25.05
N LEU A 547 9.01 23.44 -23.73
CA LEU A 547 8.21 24.37 -22.95
C LEU A 547 9.06 24.96 -21.80
N PRO A 548 8.84 26.24 -21.43
CA PRO A 548 9.61 26.87 -20.36
C PRO A 548 9.40 26.21 -18.99
N PHE A 549 8.20 25.67 -18.75
CA PHE A 549 7.88 24.83 -17.59
C PHE A 549 6.63 23.98 -17.86
N TRP A 550 6.43 22.92 -17.09
CA TRP A 550 5.19 22.13 -17.04
C TRP A 550 4.88 21.71 -15.61
N VAL A 551 3.60 21.54 -15.30
CA VAL A 551 3.13 21.01 -14.02
C VAL A 551 2.37 19.71 -14.29
N PHE A 552 2.92 18.58 -13.86
CA PHE A 552 2.26 17.27 -13.96
C PHE A 552 1.53 16.98 -12.65
N PRO A 553 0.21 16.81 -12.63
CA PRO A 553 -0.50 16.35 -11.44
C PRO A 553 -0.07 14.92 -11.09
N ILE A 554 0.24 14.70 -9.82
CA ILE A 554 0.52 13.35 -9.31
C ILE A 554 -0.75 12.78 -8.70
N LYS A 555 -1.51 13.60 -7.95
CA LYS A 555 -2.76 13.18 -7.33
C LYS A 555 -3.83 12.82 -8.38
N PRO A 556 -4.59 11.73 -8.20
CA PRO A 556 -5.77 11.45 -9.02
C PRO A 556 -6.87 12.47 -8.74
N GLY A 557 -7.42 13.10 -9.78
CA GLY A 557 -8.49 14.08 -9.65
C GLY A 557 -8.49 15.16 -10.74
N ARG A 558 -9.29 16.20 -10.52
CA ARG A 558 -9.40 17.36 -11.41
C ARG A 558 -8.23 18.31 -11.17
N HIS A 559 -7.35 18.46 -12.16
CA HIS A 559 -6.17 19.32 -12.08
C HIS A 559 -6.02 20.16 -13.34
N SER A 560 -5.61 21.42 -13.19
CA SER A 560 -5.43 22.32 -14.34
C SER A 560 -4.19 21.93 -15.15
N GLY A 561 -4.31 21.86 -16.46
CA GLY A 561 -3.26 21.37 -17.35
C GLY A 561 -3.65 21.52 -18.82
N PHE A 562 -2.69 21.35 -19.72
CA PHE A 562 -2.99 21.29 -21.16
C PHE A 562 -3.62 19.93 -21.49
N LEU A 563 -4.50 19.88 -22.48
CA LEU A 563 -5.12 18.65 -22.98
C LEU A 563 -4.14 17.75 -23.79
N PHE A 564 -2.84 17.87 -23.54
CA PHE A 564 -1.77 17.24 -24.30
C PHE A 564 -1.46 15.82 -23.77
N PRO A 565 -1.15 14.83 -24.63
CA PRO A 565 -1.29 14.81 -26.08
C PRO A 565 -2.63 14.15 -26.45
N GLN A 566 -3.65 14.93 -26.79
CA GLN A 566 -4.93 14.42 -27.31
C GLN A 566 -5.34 15.14 -28.59
N PHE A 567 -4.35 15.53 -29.40
CA PHE A 567 -4.61 16.21 -30.67
C PHE A 567 -5.20 15.26 -31.70
N GLU A 568 -6.14 15.78 -32.48
CA GLU A 568 -6.65 15.11 -33.68
C GLU A 568 -6.06 15.80 -34.89
N PHE A 569 -5.36 15.04 -35.73
CA PHE A 569 -4.86 15.52 -37.01
C PHE A 569 -5.43 14.67 -38.14
N GLY A 570 -5.85 15.32 -39.21
CA GLY A 570 -6.62 14.66 -40.23
C GLY A 570 -6.87 15.51 -41.45
N PHE A 571 -7.74 15.00 -42.31
CA PHE A 571 -8.16 15.68 -43.52
C PHE A 571 -9.68 15.59 -43.66
N SER A 572 -10.29 16.71 -44.02
CA SER A 572 -11.67 16.80 -44.49
C SER A 572 -11.66 17.28 -45.93
N ASN A 573 -12.50 16.70 -46.78
CA ASN A 573 -12.65 17.17 -48.16
C ASN A 573 -13.27 18.57 -48.29
N GLN A 574 -13.84 19.13 -47.22
CA GLN A 574 -14.36 20.50 -47.18
C GLN A 574 -13.39 21.50 -46.54
N ALA A 575 -12.77 21.13 -45.42
CA ALA A 575 -11.93 22.04 -44.62
C ALA A 575 -10.41 21.83 -44.80
N GLY A 576 -10.01 20.82 -45.58
CA GLY A 576 -8.60 20.47 -45.82
C GLY A 576 -7.96 19.75 -44.64
N GLN A 577 -6.64 19.90 -44.51
CA GLN A 577 -5.91 19.40 -43.34
C GLN A 577 -6.32 20.19 -42.09
N PHE A 578 -6.40 19.52 -40.95
CA PHE A 578 -6.76 20.18 -39.69
C PHE A 578 -5.97 19.64 -38.51
N LEU A 579 -5.88 20.48 -37.48
CA LEU A 579 -5.43 20.15 -36.14
C LEU A 579 -6.51 20.61 -35.17
N ARG A 580 -7.08 19.66 -34.41
CA ARG A 580 -8.17 19.93 -33.45
C ARG A 580 -7.75 19.56 -32.03
N ASN A 581 -8.50 20.08 -31.06
CA ASN A 581 -8.41 19.74 -29.64
C ASN A 581 -7.13 20.24 -28.95
N ALA A 582 -6.61 21.40 -29.38
CA ALA A 582 -5.49 22.04 -28.70
C ALA A 582 -5.98 23.00 -27.62
N GLY A 583 -5.94 22.57 -26.35
CA GLY A 583 -6.59 23.33 -25.27
C GLY A 583 -5.96 23.21 -23.90
N TYR A 584 -6.54 23.96 -22.97
CA TYR A 584 -6.20 24.01 -21.56
C TYR A 584 -7.45 23.70 -20.74
N TYR A 585 -7.31 22.76 -19.81
CA TYR A 585 -8.29 22.46 -18.78
C TYR A 585 -7.95 23.25 -17.52
N TRP A 586 -8.91 24.01 -17.01
CA TRP A 586 -8.77 24.83 -15.83
C TRP A 586 -9.80 24.42 -14.78
N ALA A 587 -9.32 23.94 -13.63
CA ALA A 587 -10.13 23.58 -12.48
C ALA A 587 -9.68 24.45 -11.28
N PRO A 588 -10.24 25.66 -11.11
CA PRO A 588 -9.84 26.57 -10.04
C PRO A 588 -10.32 26.12 -8.65
N ASN A 589 -11.40 25.33 -8.57
CA ASN A 589 -11.95 24.79 -7.33
C ASN A 589 -12.73 23.48 -7.57
N ASP A 590 -13.16 22.83 -6.49
CA ASP A 590 -13.89 21.56 -6.54
C ASP A 590 -15.30 21.67 -7.13
N TYR A 591 -15.85 22.88 -7.27
CA TYR A 591 -17.22 23.12 -7.73
C TYR A 591 -17.32 23.52 -9.19
N MET A 592 -16.24 23.94 -9.86
CA MET A 592 -16.29 24.35 -11.26
C MET A 592 -15.03 24.02 -12.06
N ASP A 593 -15.22 23.61 -13.31
CA ASP A 593 -14.16 23.50 -14.31
C ASP A 593 -14.50 24.24 -15.60
N LEU A 594 -13.45 24.59 -16.34
CA LEU A 594 -13.52 25.23 -17.65
C LEU A 594 -12.46 24.63 -18.56
N THR A 595 -12.89 24.05 -19.67
CA THR A 595 -12.04 23.61 -20.77
C THR A 595 -12.10 24.63 -21.90
N VAL A 596 -10.96 25.12 -22.34
CA VAL A 596 -10.86 25.97 -23.53
C VAL A 596 -9.98 25.28 -24.55
N ALA A 597 -10.46 25.10 -25.78
CA ALA A 597 -9.69 24.45 -26.86
C ALA A 597 -9.83 25.19 -28.19
N GLY A 598 -8.79 25.09 -29.00
CA GLY A 598 -8.69 25.66 -30.34
C GLY A 598 -8.55 24.58 -31.41
N ASP A 599 -9.18 24.83 -32.56
CA ASP A 599 -9.02 24.05 -33.78
C ASP A 599 -8.55 24.96 -34.93
N TYR A 600 -7.73 24.41 -35.82
CA TYR A 600 -7.25 25.07 -37.03
C TYR A 600 -7.48 24.21 -38.28
N TYR A 601 -7.93 24.85 -39.37
CA TYR A 601 -8.22 24.21 -40.66
C TYR A 601 -7.51 24.93 -41.80
N GLN A 602 -6.95 24.17 -42.76
CA GLN A 602 -6.04 24.69 -43.79
C GLN A 602 -6.73 25.20 -45.07
N ALA A 603 -7.69 24.45 -45.64
CA ALA A 603 -8.18 24.76 -47.00
C ALA A 603 -8.93 26.09 -47.08
N GLU A 604 -9.72 26.37 -46.05
CA GLU A 604 -10.29 27.69 -45.80
C GLU A 604 -9.80 28.09 -44.41
N PRO A 605 -8.73 28.91 -44.30
CA PRO A 605 -8.11 29.25 -43.03
C PRO A 605 -9.16 29.64 -42.01
N SER A 606 -9.42 28.73 -41.09
CA SER A 606 -10.51 28.84 -40.12
C SER A 606 -9.99 28.48 -38.75
N TRP A 607 -10.37 29.30 -37.78
CA TRP A 607 -10.02 29.14 -36.38
C TRP A 607 -11.32 28.92 -35.60
N VAL A 608 -11.36 27.86 -34.80
CA VAL A 608 -12.48 27.59 -33.91
C VAL A 608 -11.98 27.63 -32.48
N LEU A 609 -12.60 28.45 -31.65
CA LEU A 609 -12.41 28.47 -30.21
C LEU A 609 -13.63 27.84 -29.56
N ARG A 610 -13.43 26.84 -28.70
CA ARG A 610 -14.47 26.15 -27.95
C ARG A 610 -14.24 26.35 -26.46
N GLY A 611 -15.30 26.66 -25.72
CA GLY A 611 -15.31 26.72 -24.26
C GLY A 611 -16.39 25.80 -23.70
N ASP A 612 -16.02 24.95 -22.75
CA ASP A 612 -16.94 24.09 -21.99
C ASP A 612 -16.70 24.31 -20.50
N GLY A 613 -17.66 24.91 -19.80
CA GLY A 613 -17.62 25.14 -18.37
C GLY A 613 -18.68 24.33 -17.66
N VAL A 614 -18.31 23.60 -16.61
CA VAL A 614 -19.25 22.87 -15.77
C VAL A 614 -19.13 23.37 -14.34
N TYR A 615 -20.26 23.52 -13.66
CA TYR A 615 -20.29 23.86 -12.24
C TYR A 615 -21.31 22.99 -11.50
N LYS A 616 -20.96 22.56 -10.29
CA LYS A 616 -21.78 21.69 -9.45
C LYS A 616 -21.47 21.90 -7.98
N LEU A 617 -22.48 22.36 -7.25
CA LEU A 617 -22.51 22.42 -5.80
C LEU A 617 -23.62 21.48 -5.30
N LEU A 618 -23.21 20.39 -4.66
CA LEU A 618 -24.09 19.29 -4.25
C LEU A 618 -25.32 19.81 -3.49
N TYR A 619 -26.51 19.35 -3.89
CA TYR A 619 -27.81 19.74 -3.33
C TYR A 619 -28.24 21.21 -3.50
N VAL A 620 -27.41 22.06 -4.10
CA VAL A 620 -27.70 23.49 -4.28
C VAL A 620 -27.90 23.83 -5.74
N LEU A 621 -26.87 23.67 -6.58
CA LEU A 621 -26.95 24.04 -8.00
C LEU A 621 -26.03 23.18 -8.85
N GLU A 622 -26.41 22.99 -10.10
CA GLU A 622 -25.60 22.34 -11.12
C GLU A 622 -25.91 22.94 -12.49
N GLY A 623 -24.92 22.93 -13.38
CA GLY A 623 -25.12 23.40 -14.73
C GLY A 623 -23.87 23.30 -15.58
N ASN A 624 -24.06 23.59 -16.86
CA ASN A 624 -23.01 23.61 -17.86
C ASN A 624 -23.19 24.82 -18.79
N LEU A 625 -22.09 25.28 -19.36
CA LEU A 625 -21.99 26.38 -20.30
C LEU A 625 -21.11 25.89 -21.44
N ARG A 626 -21.63 25.81 -22.65
CA ARG A 626 -20.84 25.48 -23.83
C ARG A 626 -20.99 26.58 -24.86
N GLY A 627 -19.88 27.05 -25.38
CA GLY A 627 -19.88 27.99 -26.48
C GLY A 627 -18.78 27.66 -27.47
N SER A 628 -19.03 27.96 -28.74
CA SER A 628 -17.96 27.97 -29.72
C SER A 628 -18.05 29.21 -30.58
N PHE A 629 -16.88 29.70 -31.00
CA PHE A 629 -16.70 30.82 -31.89
C PHE A 629 -15.80 30.36 -33.03
N ALA A 630 -16.26 30.50 -34.25
CA ALA A 630 -15.58 30.10 -35.45
C ALA A 630 -15.44 31.29 -36.40
N ARG A 631 -14.22 31.49 -36.89
CA ARG A 631 -13.91 32.54 -37.85
C ARG A 631 -13.27 31.93 -39.08
N ASN A 632 -13.85 32.19 -40.24
CA ASN A 632 -13.33 31.77 -41.54
C ASN A 632 -12.76 32.99 -42.28
N GLU A 633 -11.44 33.03 -42.47
CA GLU A 633 -10.77 34.18 -43.09
C GLU A 633 -11.06 34.29 -44.59
N ALA A 634 -11.30 33.16 -45.27
CA ALA A 634 -11.59 33.15 -46.70
C ALA A 634 -12.96 33.78 -47.02
N ARG A 635 -13.98 33.51 -46.19
CA ARG A 635 -15.34 34.04 -46.35
C ARG A 635 -15.63 35.30 -45.54
N LYS A 636 -14.72 35.71 -44.66
CA LYS A 636 -14.92 36.78 -43.66
C LYS A 636 -16.20 36.56 -42.84
N SER A 637 -16.50 35.30 -42.51
CA SER A 637 -17.69 34.93 -41.74
C SER A 637 -17.32 34.63 -40.29
N GLU A 638 -18.15 35.11 -39.38
CA GLU A 638 -18.05 34.87 -37.95
C GLU A 638 -19.29 34.16 -37.47
N ASP A 639 -19.08 33.04 -36.79
CA ASP A 639 -20.11 32.05 -36.54
C ASP A 639 -19.97 31.56 -35.10
N TRP A 640 -21.05 31.58 -34.32
CA TRP A 640 -20.99 31.23 -32.90
C TRP A 640 -22.23 30.50 -32.43
N ASP A 641 -22.06 29.69 -31.39
CA ASP A 641 -23.15 29.17 -30.59
C ASP A 641 -22.88 29.29 -29.11
N PHE A 642 -23.99 29.34 -28.37
CA PHE A 642 -23.99 29.33 -26.93
C PHE A 642 -25.14 28.47 -26.43
N THR A 643 -24.80 27.47 -25.63
CA THR A 643 -25.74 26.61 -24.94
C THR A 643 -25.42 26.63 -23.46
N ALA A 644 -26.45 26.68 -22.62
CA ALA A 644 -26.28 26.64 -21.18
C ALA A 644 -27.47 25.94 -20.55
N ASP A 645 -27.20 25.00 -19.64
CA ASP A 645 -28.21 24.42 -18.77
C ASP A 645 -27.85 24.77 -17.31
N HIS A 646 -28.86 25.09 -16.52
CA HIS A 646 -28.74 25.44 -15.11
C HIS A 646 -29.91 24.84 -14.34
N SER A 647 -29.63 24.24 -13.20
CA SER A 647 -30.61 23.67 -12.29
C SER A 647 -30.20 24.01 -10.87
N GLN A 648 -31.06 24.72 -10.15
CA GLN A 648 -30.80 25.14 -8.77
C GLN A 648 -31.99 24.78 -7.88
N GLN A 649 -31.69 24.11 -6.77
CA GLN A 649 -32.60 23.89 -5.67
C GLN A 649 -32.46 25.06 -4.70
N ILE A 650 -33.38 26.03 -4.77
CA ILE A 650 -33.36 27.22 -3.91
C ILE A 650 -33.81 26.86 -2.48
N SER A 651 -34.77 25.94 -2.36
CA SER A 651 -35.21 25.32 -1.10
C SER A 651 -35.73 23.91 -1.42
N PRO A 652 -35.98 23.01 -0.45
CA PRO A 652 -36.62 21.71 -0.73
C PRO A 652 -37.97 21.81 -1.47
N ARG A 653 -38.61 22.98 -1.42
CA ARG A 653 -39.89 23.28 -2.06
C ARG A 653 -39.77 24.18 -3.29
N SER A 654 -38.59 24.72 -3.60
CA SER A 654 -38.37 25.69 -4.69
C SER A 654 -37.26 25.24 -5.63
N ARG A 655 -37.54 25.16 -6.92
CA ARG A 655 -36.58 24.79 -7.96
C ARG A 655 -36.57 25.80 -9.10
N LEU A 656 -35.38 26.19 -9.53
CA LEU A 656 -35.14 26.99 -10.73
C LEU A 656 -34.42 26.13 -11.75
N VAL A 657 -34.93 26.10 -12.99
CA VAL A 657 -34.29 25.44 -14.13
C VAL A 657 -34.20 26.44 -15.26
N ALA A 658 -33.03 26.62 -15.84
CA ALA A 658 -32.82 27.46 -17.01
C ALA A 658 -32.09 26.69 -18.11
N ARG A 659 -32.49 26.93 -19.34
CA ARG A 659 -31.87 26.44 -20.56
C ARG A 659 -31.74 27.59 -21.54
N ALA A 660 -30.59 27.73 -22.15
CA ALA A 660 -30.30 28.70 -23.20
C ALA A 660 -29.71 27.96 -24.41
N SER A 661 -30.14 28.36 -25.60
CA SER A 661 -29.64 27.82 -26.86
C SER A 661 -29.73 28.92 -27.93
N PHE A 662 -28.58 29.42 -28.33
CA PHE A 662 -28.44 30.54 -29.26
C PHE A 662 -27.37 30.23 -30.30
N VAL A 663 -27.56 30.74 -31.52
CA VAL A 663 -26.62 30.61 -32.64
C VAL A 663 -26.55 31.95 -33.39
N SER A 664 -25.42 32.22 -34.05
CA SER A 664 -25.18 33.41 -34.87
C SER A 664 -26.11 33.51 -36.08
N SER A 665 -26.28 32.39 -36.78
CA SER A 665 -26.93 32.33 -38.08
C SER A 665 -27.67 31.00 -38.28
N ARG A 666 -28.64 30.99 -39.19
CA ARG A 666 -29.29 29.75 -39.64
C ARG A 666 -28.27 28.77 -40.23
N SER A 667 -27.33 29.30 -41.03
CA SER A 667 -26.32 28.51 -41.73
C SER A 667 -25.33 27.84 -40.78
N TYR A 668 -25.20 28.35 -39.55
CA TYR A 668 -24.30 27.82 -38.53
C TYR A 668 -24.50 26.33 -38.28
N ASN A 669 -25.74 25.89 -38.00
CA ASN A 669 -26.02 24.47 -37.80
C ASN A 669 -25.82 23.67 -39.09
N SER A 670 -26.08 24.23 -40.28
CA SER A 670 -25.91 23.50 -41.53
C SER A 670 -24.45 23.37 -42.00
N SER A 671 -23.52 24.17 -41.47
CA SER A 671 -22.11 24.25 -41.86
C SER A 671 -21.36 22.94 -41.57
N GLY A 672 -20.61 22.45 -42.57
CA GLY A 672 -19.72 21.29 -42.44
C GLY A 672 -18.31 21.63 -41.94
N LEU A 673 -18.03 22.90 -41.62
CA LEU A 673 -16.65 23.38 -41.43
C LEU A 673 -16.09 23.15 -40.02
N PHE A 674 -16.91 22.72 -39.06
CA PHE A 674 -16.55 22.71 -37.62
C PHE A 674 -16.69 21.35 -36.93
N GLY A 675 -16.75 20.26 -37.71
CA GLY A 675 -16.80 18.89 -37.19
C GLY A 675 -18.05 18.57 -36.34
N ARG A 676 -19.20 19.20 -36.65
CA ARG A 676 -20.48 18.96 -35.98
C ARG A 676 -21.11 17.66 -36.48
N SER A 677 -21.77 16.92 -35.59
CA SER A 677 -22.49 15.70 -35.97
C SER A 677 -23.70 16.02 -36.84
N LEU A 678 -24.13 15.07 -37.69
CA LEU A 678 -25.31 15.24 -38.54
C LEU A 678 -26.58 15.61 -37.75
N SER A 679 -26.79 15.07 -36.55
CA SER A 679 -27.90 15.44 -35.67
C SER A 679 -27.91 16.91 -35.28
N GLN A 680 -26.77 17.45 -34.87
CA GLN A 680 -26.62 18.85 -34.50
C GLN A 680 -26.91 19.73 -35.72
N ARG A 681 -26.53 19.26 -36.91
CA ARG A 681 -26.79 19.95 -38.17
C ARG A 681 -28.26 19.93 -38.61
N LEU A 682 -28.97 18.85 -38.30
CA LEU A 682 -30.40 18.70 -38.58
C LEU A 682 -31.29 19.38 -37.54
N ASN A 683 -30.73 19.91 -36.45
CA ASN A 683 -31.51 20.58 -35.42
C ASN A 683 -31.93 21.99 -35.87
N ARG A 684 -33.20 22.12 -36.22
CA ARG A 684 -33.82 23.39 -36.69
C ARG A 684 -34.44 24.23 -35.58
N PHE A 685 -34.71 23.64 -34.41
CA PHE A 685 -35.42 24.31 -33.32
C PHE A 685 -34.47 24.64 -32.17
N LEU A 686 -34.34 25.93 -31.86
CA LEU A 686 -33.61 26.39 -30.68
C LEU A 686 -34.63 26.73 -29.59
N THR A 687 -34.52 26.05 -28.46
CA THR A 687 -35.40 26.27 -27.31
C THR A 687 -34.58 26.84 -26.15
N SER A 688 -35.03 27.97 -25.63
CA SER A 688 -34.50 28.59 -24.42
C SER A 688 -35.64 28.80 -23.45
N SER A 689 -35.46 28.41 -22.20
CA SER A 689 -36.52 28.46 -21.20
C SER A 689 -35.96 28.72 -19.81
N VAL A 690 -36.70 29.48 -19.00
CA VAL A 690 -36.47 29.61 -17.56
C VAL A 690 -37.76 29.19 -16.86
N ALA A 691 -37.67 28.22 -15.96
CA ALA A 691 -38.79 27.69 -15.21
C ALA A 691 -38.48 27.75 -13.72
N PHE A 692 -39.35 28.39 -12.95
CA PHE A 692 -39.32 28.40 -11.50
C PHE A 692 -40.56 27.67 -10.99
N SER A 693 -40.38 26.66 -10.14
CA SER A 693 -41.45 25.95 -9.47
C SER A 693 -41.34 26.07 -7.96
N HIS A 694 -42.47 26.27 -7.30
CA HIS A 694 -42.57 26.33 -5.85
C HIS A 694 -43.77 25.51 -5.36
N SER A 695 -43.55 24.51 -4.52
CA SER A 695 -44.60 23.69 -3.90
C SER A 695 -44.86 24.11 -2.45
N ALA A 696 -45.94 24.86 -2.23
CA ALA A 696 -46.48 25.09 -0.90
C ALA A 696 -47.52 24.02 -0.54
N ASP A 697 -47.78 23.81 0.75
CA ASP A 697 -48.74 22.80 1.24
C ASP A 697 -50.17 23.07 0.75
N TRP A 698 -50.47 24.30 0.35
CA TRP A 698 -51.79 24.75 -0.11
C TRP A 698 -51.88 25.03 -1.61
N ALA A 699 -50.75 25.18 -2.32
CA ALA A 699 -50.71 25.41 -3.76
C ALA A 699 -49.32 25.14 -4.34
N SER A 700 -49.27 24.69 -5.60
CA SER A 700 -48.04 24.65 -6.40
C SER A 700 -48.05 25.77 -7.42
N PHE A 701 -46.98 26.56 -7.44
CA PHE A 701 -46.76 27.68 -8.35
C PHE A 701 -45.72 27.28 -9.38
N ASN A 702 -45.96 27.56 -10.67
CA ASN A 702 -44.95 27.46 -11.71
C ASN A 702 -44.95 28.73 -12.55
N ALA A 703 -43.77 29.33 -12.71
CA ALA A 703 -43.52 30.44 -13.59
C ALA A 703 -42.55 29.99 -14.69
N VAL A 704 -42.95 30.11 -15.95
CA VAL A 704 -42.17 29.70 -17.12
C VAL A 704 -42.05 30.87 -18.09
N VAL A 705 -40.82 31.09 -18.54
CA VAL A 705 -40.48 31.95 -19.66
C VAL A 705 -39.89 31.04 -20.72
N ASP A 706 -40.47 31.02 -21.91
CA ASP A 706 -40.02 30.17 -23.02
C ASP A 706 -39.79 31.00 -24.27
N ARG A 707 -38.82 30.57 -25.08
CA ARG A 707 -38.45 31.11 -26.37
C ARG A 707 -38.09 29.94 -27.27
N ARG A 708 -38.89 29.73 -28.31
CA ARG A 708 -38.63 28.77 -29.38
C ARG A 708 -38.39 29.51 -30.68
N GLN A 709 -37.22 29.31 -31.26
CA GLN A 709 -36.86 29.83 -32.58
C GLN A 709 -36.79 28.67 -33.57
N ASP A 710 -37.45 28.82 -34.71
CA ASP A 710 -37.32 27.93 -35.86
C ASP A 710 -36.40 28.60 -36.88
N LEU A 711 -35.27 27.96 -37.15
CA LEU A 711 -34.27 28.48 -38.08
C LEU A 711 -34.73 28.39 -39.54
N ASP A 712 -35.72 27.56 -39.87
CA ASP A 712 -36.19 27.30 -41.24
C ASP A 712 -37.55 27.94 -41.57
N ALA A 713 -38.24 28.57 -40.62
CA ALA A 713 -39.63 29.04 -40.79
C ALA A 713 -39.83 30.07 -41.93
N ASP A 714 -38.82 30.89 -42.21
CA ASP A 714 -38.89 31.95 -43.24
C ASP A 714 -38.22 31.51 -44.57
N ALA A 715 -37.74 30.26 -44.65
CA ALA A 715 -36.88 29.75 -45.71
C ALA A 715 -37.52 29.57 -47.08
N SER A 716 -38.84 29.49 -47.12
CA SER A 716 -39.59 29.03 -48.28
C SER A 716 -41.05 29.44 -48.19
N ILE A 717 -41.34 30.73 -48.32
CA ILE A 717 -42.64 31.12 -48.89
C ILE A 717 -42.53 30.83 -50.39
N GLY A 718 -42.60 29.54 -50.75
CA GLY A 718 -42.42 29.05 -52.10
C GLY A 718 -43.64 29.31 -52.99
N ASP A 719 -43.39 29.27 -54.30
CA ASP A 719 -44.38 29.47 -55.34
C ASP A 719 -45.44 28.35 -55.34
N PRO A 720 -46.75 28.63 -55.27
CA PRO A 720 -47.77 27.59 -55.14
C PRO A 720 -47.92 26.65 -56.35
N ASP A 721 -47.45 27.05 -57.53
CA ASP A 721 -47.69 26.40 -58.82
C ASP A 721 -46.42 25.87 -59.50
N GLY A 722 -45.22 26.25 -59.02
CA GLY A 722 -43.95 25.66 -59.47
C GLY A 722 -43.45 26.12 -60.83
N GLU A 723 -44.07 27.15 -61.42
CA GLU A 723 -43.56 27.87 -62.59
C GLU A 723 -43.15 29.29 -62.13
N GLY A 724 -41.84 29.52 -61.99
CA GLY A 724 -41.27 30.79 -61.47
C GLY A 724 -41.74 32.08 -62.16
N PRO A 725 -41.42 33.28 -61.63
CA PRO A 725 -42.45 34.29 -61.45
C PRO A 725 -42.60 35.31 -62.59
N LEU A 726 -43.80 35.85 -62.69
CA LEU A 726 -43.96 37.30 -62.72
C LEU A 726 -44.34 37.86 -61.32
N GLN A 727 -45.03 37.12 -60.44
CA GLN A 727 -45.26 37.49 -59.04
C GLN A 727 -45.45 36.22 -58.18
N GLY A 728 -44.68 36.08 -57.09
CA GLY A 728 -44.86 34.98 -56.12
C GLY A 728 -46.18 35.07 -55.33
N PRO A 729 -46.34 34.33 -54.22
CA PRO A 729 -47.57 34.37 -53.41
C PRO A 729 -47.92 35.80 -52.97
N ARG A 730 -49.19 36.21 -53.13
CA ARG A 730 -49.69 37.61 -53.02
C ARG A 730 -49.12 38.38 -51.82
N PRO A 731 -48.86 39.70 -51.91
CA PRO A 731 -48.47 40.49 -50.75
C PRO A 731 -49.50 40.33 -49.63
N GLY A 732 -49.02 40.08 -48.42
CA GLY A 732 -49.82 39.68 -47.26
C GLY A 732 -49.86 38.17 -46.99
N THR A 733 -49.30 37.31 -47.86
CA THR A 733 -49.21 35.87 -47.59
C THR A 733 -48.24 35.60 -46.44
N VAL A 734 -48.72 34.96 -45.37
CA VAL A 734 -47.95 34.69 -44.14
C VAL A 734 -47.26 33.31 -44.22
N ALA A 735 -46.06 33.19 -43.66
CA ALA A 735 -45.36 31.93 -43.51
C ALA A 735 -46.17 30.91 -42.69
N SER A 736 -46.07 29.63 -43.10
CA SER A 736 -46.82 28.53 -42.46
C SER A 736 -46.38 28.24 -41.03
N LEU A 737 -45.12 28.55 -40.68
CA LEU A 737 -44.56 28.40 -39.34
C LEU A 737 -44.07 29.75 -38.82
N ALA A 738 -44.14 29.92 -37.50
CA ALA A 738 -43.55 31.07 -36.84
C ALA A 738 -42.04 30.94 -36.73
N ASN A 739 -41.31 32.00 -37.05
CA ASN A 739 -39.85 32.02 -36.89
C ASN A 739 -39.42 32.15 -35.43
N LEU A 740 -40.25 32.78 -34.61
CA LEU A 740 -39.99 32.98 -33.19
C LEU A 740 -41.32 32.93 -32.44
N THR A 741 -41.38 32.06 -31.46
CA THR A 741 -42.49 31.95 -30.51
C THR A 741 -41.94 32.17 -29.11
N GLU A 742 -42.58 33.04 -28.33
CA GLU A 742 -42.14 33.36 -26.98
C GLU A 742 -43.33 33.36 -26.03
N THR A 743 -43.12 32.76 -24.87
CA THR A 743 -44.10 32.70 -23.78
C THR A 743 -43.53 33.46 -22.59
N ARG A 744 -43.95 34.71 -22.35
CA ARG A 744 -43.29 35.60 -21.36
C ARG A 744 -44.27 36.57 -20.67
N PRO A 745 -44.69 36.34 -19.41
CA PRO A 745 -44.55 35.12 -18.61
C PRO A 745 -45.72 34.13 -18.84
N SER A 746 -45.49 32.85 -18.55
CA SER A 746 -46.54 31.86 -18.25
C SER A 746 -46.52 31.55 -16.76
N LEU A 747 -47.59 31.89 -16.07
CA LEU A 747 -47.75 31.69 -14.64
C LEU A 747 -48.88 30.68 -14.42
N SER A 748 -48.66 29.65 -13.61
CA SER A 748 -49.69 28.68 -13.27
C SER A 748 -49.69 28.39 -11.77
N ILE A 749 -50.89 28.21 -11.22
CA ILE A 749 -51.12 27.88 -9.83
C ILE A 749 -52.07 26.69 -9.82
N ALA A 750 -51.64 25.57 -9.24
CA ALA A 750 -52.50 24.41 -9.04
C ALA A 750 -52.73 24.19 -7.54
N PHE A 751 -53.98 24.05 -7.15
CA PHE A 751 -54.36 23.76 -5.77
C PHE A 751 -54.44 22.24 -5.57
N PRO A 752 -54.02 21.70 -4.41
CA PRO A 752 -54.13 20.28 -4.12
C PRO A 752 -55.57 19.80 -4.29
N THR A 753 -55.74 18.67 -4.96
CA THR A 753 -57.05 18.03 -5.09
C THR A 753 -57.54 17.62 -3.71
N ARG A 754 -58.72 18.09 -3.32
CA ARG A 754 -59.36 17.76 -2.02
C ARG A 754 -60.69 17.08 -2.24
N THR A 755 -61.07 16.20 -1.33
CA THR A 755 -62.43 15.66 -1.33
C THR A 755 -63.39 16.72 -0.81
N ILE A 756 -64.55 16.90 -1.44
CA ILE A 756 -65.52 17.91 -1.01
C ILE A 756 -65.99 17.63 0.42
N GLY A 757 -66.17 16.36 0.77
CA GLY A 757 -66.50 15.96 2.14
C GLY A 757 -65.46 16.35 3.21
N SER A 758 -64.20 16.61 2.83
CA SER A 758 -63.13 17.00 3.77
C SER A 758 -62.87 18.52 3.79
N LEU A 759 -63.77 19.32 3.22
CA LEU A 759 -63.71 20.78 3.37
C LEU A 759 -64.25 21.14 4.75
N GLY A 760 -63.57 22.03 5.48
CA GLY A 760 -63.95 22.39 6.86
C GLY A 760 -65.37 22.96 7.02
N LEU A 761 -66.01 23.40 5.92
CA LEU A 761 -67.42 23.82 5.90
C LEU A 761 -68.42 22.65 5.94
N LEU A 762 -67.99 21.44 5.59
CA LEU A 762 -68.83 20.23 5.47
C LEU A 762 -68.42 19.13 6.47
N GLU A 763 -67.33 19.33 7.20
CA GLU A 763 -66.79 18.43 8.21
C GLU A 763 -67.77 18.30 9.39
N GLY A 764 -68.15 17.06 9.76
CA GLY A 764 -69.13 16.77 10.82
C GLY A 764 -70.61 16.91 10.40
N GLY A 765 -70.90 17.32 9.16
CA GLY A 765 -72.26 17.48 8.64
C GLY A 765 -72.85 16.21 7.99
N PRO A 766 -74.17 16.18 7.70
CA PRO A 766 -74.84 15.03 7.07
C PRO A 766 -74.32 14.74 5.64
N PHE A 767 -73.63 15.70 5.02
CA PHE A 767 -73.10 15.59 3.67
C PHE A 767 -71.61 15.20 3.60
N GLU A 768 -70.92 15.08 4.74
CA GLU A 768 -69.49 14.71 4.79
C GLU A 768 -69.23 13.34 4.14
N LYS A 769 -69.93 12.31 4.64
CA LYS A 769 -69.81 10.92 4.17
C LYS A 769 -70.16 10.73 2.70
N PRO A 770 -71.30 11.23 2.18
CA PRO A 770 -71.66 11.03 0.77
C PRO A 770 -70.77 11.79 -0.22
N LEU A 771 -70.14 12.90 0.19
CA LEU A 771 -69.26 13.71 -0.67
C LEU A 771 -67.77 13.38 -0.51
N ARG A 772 -67.42 12.39 0.31
CA ARG A 772 -66.04 11.98 0.56
C ARG A 772 -65.36 11.33 -0.66
N SER A 773 -66.12 10.77 -1.60
CA SER A 773 -65.57 10.21 -2.85
C SER A 773 -65.47 11.24 -3.99
N LEU A 774 -66.01 12.45 -3.79
CA LEU A 774 -66.04 13.51 -4.80
C LEU A 774 -64.81 14.41 -4.65
N TYR A 775 -63.90 14.33 -5.61
CA TYR A 775 -62.68 15.12 -5.67
C TYR A 775 -62.93 16.44 -6.42
N PHE A 776 -62.46 17.53 -5.82
CA PHE A 776 -62.43 18.87 -6.42
C PHE A 776 -60.99 19.26 -6.74
N SER A 777 -60.75 19.71 -7.97
CA SER A 777 -59.48 20.28 -8.41
C SER A 777 -59.67 21.66 -9.01
N LEU A 778 -58.79 22.60 -8.66
CA LEU A 778 -58.73 23.96 -9.20
C LEU A 778 -57.32 24.25 -9.70
N SER A 779 -57.20 24.76 -10.92
CA SER A 779 -55.94 25.29 -11.44
C SER A 779 -56.16 26.59 -12.19
N THR A 780 -55.24 27.53 -12.06
CA THR A 780 -55.24 28.80 -12.78
C THR A 780 -53.98 28.93 -13.62
N ARG A 781 -54.09 29.61 -14.76
CA ARG A 781 -52.97 29.91 -15.66
C ARG A 781 -53.14 31.30 -16.25
N PHE A 782 -52.07 32.07 -16.30
CA PHE A 782 -51.97 33.32 -17.04
C PHE A 782 -50.82 33.22 -18.02
N GLU A 783 -50.99 33.68 -19.24
CA GLU A 783 -49.95 33.63 -20.25
C GLU A 783 -49.96 34.84 -21.16
N THR A 784 -48.75 35.31 -21.50
CA THR A 784 -48.52 36.20 -22.63
C THR A 784 -47.72 35.46 -23.69
N PHE A 785 -48.35 35.27 -24.85
CA PHE A 785 -47.80 34.55 -26.00
C PHE A 785 -47.50 35.53 -27.12
N ARG A 786 -46.27 35.49 -27.64
CA ARG A 786 -45.79 36.36 -28.71
C ARG A 786 -45.29 35.49 -29.86
N GLN A 787 -45.75 35.78 -31.06
CA GLN A 787 -45.40 35.05 -32.25
C GLN A 787 -44.93 36.04 -33.31
N ARG A 788 -43.79 35.73 -33.94
CA ARG A 788 -43.29 36.45 -35.09
C ARG A 788 -43.36 35.54 -36.31
N GLN A 789 -43.96 36.06 -37.37
CA GLN A 789 -44.10 35.36 -38.65
C GLN A 789 -43.61 36.27 -39.77
N ALA A 790 -42.90 35.71 -40.73
CA ALA A 790 -42.66 36.42 -41.98
C ALA A 790 -43.94 36.46 -42.82
N TYR A 791 -44.11 37.52 -43.60
CA TYR A 791 -45.14 37.63 -44.62
C TYR A 791 -44.55 38.26 -45.88
N VAL A 792 -45.17 38.05 -47.03
CA VAL A 792 -44.77 38.69 -48.29
C VAL A 792 -45.11 40.18 -48.22
N ALA A 793 -44.13 41.05 -48.07
CA ALA A 793 -44.33 42.50 -47.98
C ALA A 793 -44.49 43.14 -49.37
N SER A 794 -43.64 42.75 -50.32
CA SER A 794 -43.68 43.24 -51.70
C SER A 794 -42.83 42.34 -52.61
N TYR A 795 -42.80 42.64 -53.90
CA TYR A 795 -41.89 42.02 -54.86
C TYR A 795 -40.85 43.03 -55.33
N ARG A 796 -39.70 42.53 -55.73
CA ARG A 796 -38.71 43.28 -56.50
C ARG A 796 -38.51 42.57 -57.82
N ASP A 797 -38.95 43.21 -58.88
CA ASP A 797 -38.80 42.70 -60.23
C ASP A 797 -37.37 42.97 -60.74
N PHE A 798 -36.80 42.02 -61.47
CA PHE A 798 -35.50 42.13 -62.13
C PHE A 798 -35.54 41.36 -63.46
N LEU A 799 -34.57 41.61 -64.33
CA LEU A 799 -34.42 40.85 -65.57
C LEU A 799 -33.31 39.81 -65.39
N ARG A 800 -33.63 38.54 -65.62
CA ARG A 800 -32.66 37.44 -65.69
C ARG A 800 -32.54 36.99 -67.14
N ASP A 801 -31.37 37.21 -67.75
CA ASP A 801 -31.10 36.84 -69.15
C ASP A 801 -32.16 37.39 -70.15
N GLY A 802 -32.69 38.59 -69.90
CA GLY A 802 -33.73 39.22 -70.72
C GLY A 802 -35.17 38.78 -70.43
N THR A 803 -35.36 37.81 -69.52
CA THR A 803 -36.68 37.40 -69.02
C THR A 803 -37.04 38.15 -67.73
N PRO A 804 -38.26 38.71 -67.61
CA PRO A 804 -38.77 39.25 -66.35
C PRO A 804 -38.81 38.16 -65.27
N ASP A 805 -38.25 38.47 -64.11
CA ASP A 805 -38.20 37.63 -62.92
C ASP A 805 -38.51 38.54 -61.70
N SER A 806 -38.90 37.98 -60.56
CA SER A 806 -39.19 38.75 -59.35
C SER A 806 -38.75 38.03 -58.10
N THR A 807 -38.24 38.79 -57.13
CA THR A 807 -37.86 38.26 -55.81
C THR A 807 -38.83 38.77 -54.75
N THR A 808 -39.22 37.88 -53.85
CA THR A 808 -40.15 38.20 -52.77
C THR A 808 -39.43 38.92 -51.63
N ILE A 809 -39.89 40.10 -51.27
CA ILE A 809 -39.46 40.83 -50.07
C ILE A 809 -40.33 40.37 -48.91
N LEU A 810 -39.71 39.83 -47.86
CA LEU A 810 -40.40 39.40 -46.65
C LEU A 810 -40.44 40.53 -45.62
N GLY A 811 -41.63 40.86 -45.14
CA GLY A 811 -41.86 41.64 -43.92
C GLY A 811 -41.99 40.71 -42.71
N GLN A 812 -41.96 41.27 -41.50
CA GLN A 812 -42.20 40.51 -40.28
C GLN A 812 -43.41 41.09 -39.55
N GLN A 813 -44.39 40.23 -39.25
CA GLN A 813 -45.53 40.57 -38.42
C GLN A 813 -45.33 39.98 -37.03
N LEU A 814 -45.62 40.81 -36.02
CA LEU A 814 -45.58 40.41 -34.63
C LEU A 814 -47.00 40.38 -34.06
N THR A 815 -47.43 39.21 -33.62
CA THR A 815 -48.71 39.01 -32.93
C THR A 815 -48.44 38.74 -31.46
N GLN A 816 -49.11 39.46 -30.56
CA GLN A 816 -49.06 39.22 -29.13
C GLN A 816 -50.48 38.95 -28.62
N ARG A 817 -50.63 37.87 -27.85
CA ARG A 817 -51.89 37.46 -27.24
C ARG A 817 -51.72 37.23 -25.75
N ARG A 818 -52.75 37.54 -24.96
CA ARG A 818 -52.77 37.29 -23.50
C ARG A 818 -54.06 36.62 -23.08
N ALA A 819 -53.97 35.67 -22.16
CA ALA A 819 -55.14 35.07 -21.57
C ALA A 819 -54.91 34.63 -20.12
N ALA A 820 -55.99 34.66 -19.34
CA ALA A 820 -56.08 34.05 -18.01
C ALA A 820 -57.14 32.94 -18.03
N ARG A 821 -56.87 31.79 -17.41
CA ARG A 821 -57.75 30.63 -17.39
C ARG A 821 -57.84 30.09 -15.97
N ALA A 822 -59.03 29.69 -15.56
CA ALA A 822 -59.28 28.91 -14.35
C ALA A 822 -60.05 27.65 -14.75
N ASP A 823 -59.46 26.49 -14.46
CA ASP A 823 -60.08 25.18 -14.66
C ASP A 823 -60.54 24.62 -13.32
N VAL A 824 -61.79 24.19 -13.28
CA VAL A 824 -62.42 23.50 -12.17
C VAL A 824 -62.83 22.12 -12.64
N ALA A 825 -62.57 21.09 -11.85
CA ALA A 825 -63.13 19.78 -12.10
C ALA A 825 -63.65 19.11 -10.83
N LEU A 826 -64.77 18.42 -10.99
CA LEU A 826 -65.36 17.50 -10.04
C LEU A 826 -65.23 16.10 -10.61
N SER A 827 -64.57 15.19 -9.89
CA SER A 827 -64.42 13.80 -10.32
C SER A 827 -64.77 12.85 -9.19
N ASP A 828 -65.45 11.76 -9.52
CA ASP A 828 -65.70 10.65 -8.62
C ASP A 828 -65.12 9.38 -9.26
N ALA A 829 -64.76 8.39 -8.43
CA ALA A 829 -64.26 7.12 -8.92
C ALA A 829 -64.79 6.00 -8.00
N ARG A 830 -65.65 5.14 -8.54
CA ARG A 830 -66.29 4.06 -7.79
C ARG A 830 -66.14 2.74 -8.51
N ARG A 831 -65.91 1.69 -7.74
CA ARG A 831 -65.93 0.32 -8.25
C ARG A 831 -67.31 -0.28 -8.05
N ALA A 832 -68.10 -0.33 -9.12
CA ALA A 832 -69.38 -1.02 -9.17
C ALA A 832 -69.16 -2.54 -9.34
N PHE A 833 -69.98 -3.35 -8.67
CA PHE A 833 -69.97 -4.82 -8.78
C PHE A 833 -68.62 -5.52 -8.48
N GLY A 834 -67.63 -4.81 -7.91
CA GLY A 834 -66.30 -5.34 -7.60
C GLY A 834 -65.31 -5.44 -8.77
N TRP A 835 -65.76 -5.30 -10.02
CA TRP A 835 -64.92 -5.46 -11.23
C TRP A 835 -65.05 -4.31 -12.23
N LEU A 836 -66.13 -3.52 -12.17
CA LEU A 836 -66.41 -2.41 -13.08
C LEU A 836 -66.05 -1.10 -12.39
N ASN A 837 -65.09 -0.35 -12.93
CA ASN A 837 -64.77 0.98 -12.45
C ASN A 837 -65.57 2.02 -13.23
N LEU A 838 -66.28 2.89 -12.53
CA LEU A 838 -67.00 4.03 -13.08
C LEU A 838 -66.38 5.31 -12.54
N ALA A 839 -65.93 6.18 -13.45
CA ALA A 839 -65.27 7.43 -13.13
C ALA A 839 -65.94 8.60 -13.88
N PRO A 840 -67.04 9.17 -13.35
CA PRO A 840 -67.62 10.40 -13.87
C PRO A 840 -66.74 11.61 -13.52
N ARG A 841 -66.65 12.55 -14.46
CA ARG A 841 -65.93 13.81 -14.30
C ARG A 841 -66.70 14.95 -14.96
N LEU A 842 -66.97 16.01 -14.22
CA LEU A 842 -67.47 17.28 -14.73
C LEU A 842 -66.31 18.28 -14.70
N SER A 843 -66.00 18.90 -15.82
CA SER A 843 -64.98 19.96 -15.92
C SER A 843 -65.61 21.25 -16.43
N ALA A 844 -65.16 22.37 -15.88
CA ALA A 844 -65.53 23.71 -16.32
C ALA A 844 -64.27 24.56 -16.44
N SER A 845 -64.20 25.39 -17.47
CA SER A 845 -63.09 26.31 -17.68
C SER A 845 -63.63 27.72 -17.90
N ALA A 846 -63.14 28.67 -17.13
CA ALA A 846 -63.35 30.10 -17.35
C ALA A 846 -62.07 30.69 -17.95
N VAL A 847 -62.18 31.43 -19.04
CA VAL A 847 -61.05 32.04 -19.75
C VAL A 847 -61.34 33.51 -20.01
N VAL A 848 -60.36 34.38 -19.81
CA VAL A 848 -60.40 35.80 -20.17
C VAL A 848 -59.36 36.02 -21.25
N PHE A 849 -59.81 36.37 -22.46
CA PHE A 849 -58.94 36.70 -23.58
C PHE A 849 -58.71 38.21 -23.66
N ASP A 850 -57.54 38.62 -24.15
CA ASP A 850 -57.22 40.03 -24.40
C ASP A 850 -58.09 40.68 -25.46
N PHE A 851 -58.38 39.98 -26.55
CA PHE A 851 -59.37 40.37 -27.55
C PHE A 851 -59.98 39.15 -28.26
N ASP A 852 -61.12 39.35 -28.92
CA ASP A 852 -61.79 38.37 -29.78
C ASP A 852 -61.66 38.70 -31.28
N GLU A 853 -62.10 37.79 -32.16
CA GLU A 853 -62.09 38.01 -33.62
C GLU A 853 -63.08 39.12 -34.08
N LEU A 854 -63.90 39.64 -33.18
CA LEU A 854 -64.82 40.75 -33.42
C LEU A 854 -64.23 42.11 -32.99
N GLY A 855 -63.01 42.12 -32.44
CA GLY A 855 -62.29 43.32 -32.01
C GLY A 855 -62.63 43.81 -30.59
N HIS A 856 -63.46 43.09 -29.83
CA HIS A 856 -63.72 43.43 -28.43
C HIS A 856 -62.50 43.11 -27.57
N GLN A 857 -62.21 43.97 -26.60
CA GLN A 857 -61.08 43.81 -25.67
C GLN A 857 -61.54 43.22 -24.32
N VAL A 858 -60.67 42.45 -23.67
CA VAL A 858 -60.88 41.81 -22.36
C VAL A 858 -62.20 41.02 -22.31
N VAL A 859 -62.23 39.89 -23.00
CA VAL A 859 -63.45 39.11 -23.22
C VAL A 859 -63.47 37.88 -22.31
N PRO A 860 -64.29 37.86 -21.23
CA PRO A 860 -64.50 36.68 -20.40
C PRO A 860 -65.41 35.67 -21.11
N THR A 861 -65.08 34.39 -20.96
CA THR A 861 -65.80 33.26 -21.53
C THR A 861 -65.71 32.05 -20.61
N GLY A 862 -66.65 31.11 -20.75
CA GLY A 862 -66.62 29.85 -20.03
C GLY A 862 -67.20 28.70 -20.83
N THR A 863 -66.66 27.51 -20.60
CA THR A 863 -67.16 26.25 -21.15
C THR A 863 -67.22 25.19 -20.05
N TRP A 864 -68.02 24.16 -20.26
CA TRP A 864 -68.06 22.98 -19.39
C TRP A 864 -68.22 21.72 -20.23
N SER A 865 -67.70 20.60 -19.73
CA SER A 865 -67.85 19.29 -20.34
C SER A 865 -67.99 18.22 -19.26
N SER A 866 -68.70 17.16 -19.58
CA SER A 866 -68.88 16.01 -18.71
C SER A 866 -68.37 14.75 -19.41
N SER A 867 -67.60 13.94 -18.70
CA SER A 867 -67.20 12.62 -19.16
C SER A 867 -67.53 11.54 -18.16
N VAL A 868 -67.81 10.34 -18.66
CA VAL A 868 -67.99 9.14 -17.85
C VAL A 868 -67.12 8.05 -18.43
N THR A 869 -66.14 7.62 -17.65
CA THR A 869 -65.27 6.51 -18.04
C THR A 869 -65.69 5.24 -17.31
N SER A 870 -65.95 4.19 -18.08
CA SER A 870 -66.22 2.85 -17.60
C SER A 870 -65.07 1.94 -18.00
N SER A 871 -64.42 1.29 -17.04
CA SER A 871 -63.31 0.37 -17.32
C SER A 871 -63.41 -0.91 -16.50
N ALA A 872 -62.88 -2.00 -17.05
CA ALA A 872 -62.79 -3.28 -16.36
C ALA A 872 -61.41 -3.90 -16.58
N THR A 873 -61.06 -4.90 -15.77
CA THR A 873 -59.84 -5.68 -15.96
C THR A 873 -60.20 -7.15 -15.96
N PHE A 874 -60.00 -7.80 -17.10
CA PHE A 874 -60.16 -9.24 -17.27
C PHE A 874 -58.79 -9.89 -17.39
N TYR A 875 -58.61 -11.09 -16.84
CA TYR A 875 -57.37 -11.83 -17.06
C TYR A 875 -57.63 -13.33 -17.15
N GLY A 876 -56.83 -14.00 -17.97
CA GLY A 876 -56.80 -15.46 -18.10
C GLY A 876 -55.37 -15.97 -17.97
N ASN A 877 -55.18 -17.06 -17.24
CA ASN A 877 -53.90 -17.75 -17.11
C ASN A 877 -53.93 -19.05 -17.90
N PHE A 878 -52.97 -19.21 -18.80
CA PHE A 878 -52.73 -20.38 -19.62
C PHE A 878 -51.38 -20.99 -19.23
N ARG A 879 -51.23 -22.31 -19.34
CA ARG A 879 -49.97 -23.02 -19.06
C ARG A 879 -49.59 -23.85 -20.28
N PRO A 880 -49.03 -23.22 -21.33
CA PRO A 880 -48.63 -23.95 -22.52
C PRO A 880 -47.45 -24.88 -22.19
N ARG A 881 -47.47 -26.11 -22.70
CA ARG A 881 -46.34 -27.06 -22.59
C ARG A 881 -45.28 -26.76 -23.66
N LEU A 882 -44.86 -25.50 -23.78
CA LEU A 882 -43.96 -25.04 -24.84
C LEU A 882 -42.61 -24.61 -24.24
N GLY A 883 -41.64 -25.52 -24.24
CA GLY A 883 -40.25 -25.26 -23.86
C GLY A 883 -40.08 -24.66 -22.47
N SER A 884 -39.38 -23.53 -22.38
CA SER A 884 -39.11 -22.80 -21.15
C SER A 884 -40.30 -21.97 -20.63
N ILE A 885 -41.44 -21.92 -21.32
CA ILE A 885 -42.62 -21.16 -20.88
C ILE A 885 -43.41 -21.98 -19.85
N VAL A 886 -43.49 -21.50 -18.61
CA VAL A 886 -44.20 -22.15 -17.49
C VAL A 886 -45.66 -21.69 -17.40
N GLY A 887 -45.91 -20.46 -17.82
CA GLY A 887 -47.23 -19.85 -17.69
C GLY A 887 -47.33 -18.59 -18.52
N LEU A 888 -48.53 -18.34 -19.01
CA LEU A 888 -48.84 -17.28 -19.94
C LEU A 888 -50.12 -16.61 -19.44
N ARG A 889 -50.06 -15.34 -19.09
CA ARG A 889 -51.23 -14.59 -18.60
C ARG A 889 -51.60 -13.55 -19.63
N HIS A 890 -52.84 -13.62 -20.11
CA HIS A 890 -53.43 -12.57 -20.93
C HIS A 890 -54.28 -11.67 -20.04
N VAL A 891 -54.01 -10.37 -20.04
CA VAL A 891 -54.79 -9.36 -19.30
C VAL A 891 -55.40 -8.39 -20.30
N LEU A 892 -56.71 -8.18 -20.22
CA LEU A 892 -57.49 -7.27 -21.05
C LEU A 892 -57.97 -6.10 -20.18
N PHE A 893 -57.72 -4.88 -20.63
CA PHE A 893 -58.20 -3.64 -20.02
C PHE A 893 -59.13 -2.89 -21.02
N PRO A 894 -60.39 -3.34 -21.17
CA PRO A 894 -61.36 -2.58 -21.94
C PRO A 894 -61.74 -1.31 -21.17
N SER A 895 -61.83 -0.20 -21.90
CA SER A 895 -62.31 1.08 -21.39
C SER A 895 -63.21 1.76 -22.41
N VAL A 896 -64.30 2.32 -21.93
CA VAL A 896 -65.25 3.12 -22.70
C VAL A 896 -65.38 4.46 -22.01
N SER A 897 -65.12 5.55 -22.74
CA SER A 897 -65.24 6.91 -22.23
C SER A 897 -66.24 7.69 -23.08
N PHE A 898 -67.36 8.06 -22.48
CA PHE A 898 -68.33 8.98 -23.10
C PHE A 898 -67.98 10.40 -22.69
N ASN A 899 -67.84 11.30 -23.67
CA ASN A 899 -67.51 12.71 -23.46
C ASN A 899 -68.57 13.60 -24.12
N TYR A 900 -69.08 14.57 -23.37
CA TYR A 900 -70.11 15.50 -23.79
C TYR A 900 -69.72 16.94 -23.46
N SER A 901 -69.87 17.83 -24.43
CA SER A 901 -69.80 19.29 -24.29
C SER A 901 -71.00 19.87 -25.04
N PRO A 902 -71.80 20.75 -24.44
CA PRO A 902 -72.91 21.40 -25.13
C PRO A 902 -72.40 22.41 -26.17
N ASP A 903 -73.33 22.95 -26.94
CA ASP A 903 -73.07 24.10 -27.82
C ASP A 903 -73.00 25.39 -26.99
N PHE A 904 -72.03 26.25 -27.27
CA PHE A 904 -71.87 27.58 -26.66
C PHE A 904 -71.94 28.66 -27.76
N PRO A 905 -73.14 29.14 -28.12
CA PRO A 905 -73.34 30.05 -29.25
C PRO A 905 -72.55 31.36 -29.15
N ASN A 906 -72.38 31.88 -27.93
CA ASN A 906 -71.62 33.11 -27.63
C ASN A 906 -70.11 33.00 -27.94
N LEU A 907 -69.60 31.78 -28.15
CA LEU A 907 -68.20 31.49 -28.49
C LEU A 907 -67.99 31.23 -29.98
N THR A 908 -69.03 31.42 -30.77
CA THR A 908 -68.99 31.32 -32.23
C THR A 908 -69.52 32.61 -32.84
N TYR A 909 -69.12 32.90 -34.07
CA TYR A 909 -69.71 33.94 -34.91
C TYR A 909 -69.92 33.38 -36.31
N VAL A 910 -70.74 34.04 -37.12
CA VAL A 910 -70.92 33.69 -38.53
C VAL A 910 -70.11 34.68 -39.34
N ASP A 911 -69.20 34.18 -40.17
CA ASP A 911 -68.40 35.02 -41.07
C ASP A 911 -69.24 35.57 -42.23
N ALA A 912 -68.64 36.47 -43.03
CA ALA A 912 -69.32 37.08 -44.18
C ALA A 912 -69.74 36.07 -45.26
N GLN A 913 -69.19 34.85 -45.22
CA GLN A 913 -69.50 33.73 -46.11
C GLN A 913 -70.60 32.82 -45.54
N GLY A 914 -71.22 33.20 -44.41
CA GLY A 914 -72.28 32.43 -43.77
C GLY A 914 -71.80 31.20 -42.99
N ILE A 915 -70.48 31.06 -42.79
CA ILE A 915 -69.89 29.90 -42.11
C ILE A 915 -69.73 30.22 -40.63
N ARG A 916 -70.20 29.31 -39.77
CA ARG A 916 -70.02 29.42 -38.31
C ARG A 916 -68.56 29.14 -37.94
N ARG A 917 -67.87 30.13 -37.37
CA ARG A 917 -66.47 30.09 -36.94
C ARG A 917 -66.36 30.19 -35.43
N SER A 918 -65.22 29.74 -34.88
CA SER A 918 -64.86 30.02 -33.48
C SER A 918 -64.57 31.51 -33.31
N ARG A 919 -65.19 32.15 -32.32
CA ARG A 919 -64.95 33.56 -31.97
C ARG A 919 -63.58 33.80 -31.35
N PHE A 920 -62.94 32.75 -30.84
CA PHE A 920 -61.64 32.81 -30.18
C PHE A 920 -60.65 31.88 -30.88
N ASN A 921 -59.52 32.44 -31.27
CA ASN A 921 -58.38 31.69 -31.78
C ASN A 921 -57.56 31.14 -30.61
N SER A 922 -57.22 29.84 -30.68
CA SER A 922 -56.43 29.20 -29.63
C SER A 922 -54.94 29.56 -29.76
N PHE A 923 -54.29 29.91 -28.65
CA PHE A 923 -52.85 30.18 -28.58
C PHE A 923 -52.29 29.70 -27.22
N GLY A 924 -51.02 29.34 -27.13
CA GLY A 924 -50.38 29.05 -25.83
C GLY A 924 -51.04 27.93 -24.99
N GLY A 925 -51.84 27.05 -25.59
CA GLY A 925 -52.67 26.08 -24.86
C GLY A 925 -53.97 26.64 -24.28
N PHE A 926 -54.29 27.91 -24.51
CA PHE A 926 -55.60 28.52 -24.28
C PHE A 926 -56.47 28.29 -25.51
N GLY A 927 -57.45 27.40 -25.38
CA GLY A 927 -58.46 27.18 -26.40
C GLY A 927 -59.82 26.95 -25.76
N VAL A 928 -60.85 27.52 -26.37
CA VAL A 928 -62.25 27.26 -26.05
C VAL A 928 -62.98 26.92 -27.34
N SER A 929 -63.79 25.88 -27.33
CA SER A 929 -64.64 25.51 -28.46
C SER A 929 -66.07 25.90 -28.14
N GLY A 930 -66.69 26.67 -29.04
CA GLY A 930 -68.11 26.94 -28.99
C GLY A 930 -69.00 25.83 -29.55
N PHE A 931 -68.41 24.85 -30.23
CA PHE A 931 -69.14 23.78 -30.89
C PHE A 931 -69.45 22.63 -29.95
N LYS A 932 -70.69 22.13 -30.04
CA LYS A 932 -71.14 20.89 -29.40
C LYS A 932 -70.22 19.71 -29.71
N ASN A 933 -69.95 18.89 -28.69
CA ASN A 933 -69.22 17.63 -28.82
C ASN A 933 -69.95 16.50 -28.08
N ALA A 934 -70.15 15.36 -28.74
CA ALA A 934 -70.65 14.15 -28.11
C ALA A 934 -69.96 12.96 -28.75
N SER A 935 -69.07 12.30 -28.01
CA SER A 935 -68.23 11.23 -28.54
C SER A 935 -68.03 10.13 -27.51
N MET A 936 -67.99 8.88 -27.96
CA MET A 936 -67.65 7.71 -27.16
C MET A 936 -66.37 7.08 -27.68
N THR A 937 -65.30 7.15 -26.88
CA THR A 937 -64.04 6.48 -27.19
C THR A 937 -64.04 5.10 -26.57
N MET A 938 -63.77 4.10 -27.39
CA MET A 938 -63.64 2.70 -26.99
C MET A 938 -62.17 2.31 -27.17
N SER A 939 -61.56 1.82 -26.10
CA SER A 939 -60.18 1.36 -26.12
C SER A 939 -60.08 -0.04 -25.51
N LEU A 940 -59.21 -0.86 -26.07
CA LEU A 940 -58.89 -2.19 -25.59
C LEU A 940 -57.36 -2.32 -25.52
N ASP A 941 -56.82 -2.36 -24.31
CA ASP A 941 -55.41 -2.69 -24.07
C ASP A 941 -55.30 -4.17 -23.69
N GLN A 942 -54.43 -4.90 -24.38
CA GLN A 942 -54.21 -6.33 -24.20
C GLN A 942 -52.75 -6.54 -23.84
N ARG A 943 -52.47 -7.17 -22.71
CA ARG A 943 -51.11 -7.46 -22.24
C ARG A 943 -50.89 -8.94 -22.09
N LEU A 944 -49.80 -9.41 -22.68
CA LEU A 944 -49.33 -10.77 -22.56
C LEU A 944 -48.15 -10.81 -21.59
N GLN A 945 -48.36 -11.46 -20.44
CA GLN A 945 -47.32 -11.71 -19.45
C GLN A 945 -46.88 -13.16 -19.56
N VAL A 946 -45.58 -13.42 -19.40
CA VAL A 946 -45.00 -14.76 -19.51
C VAL A 946 -44.17 -15.07 -18.28
N LYS A 947 -44.21 -16.32 -17.82
CA LYS A 947 -43.27 -16.90 -16.87
C LYS A 947 -42.36 -17.87 -17.61
N LEU A 948 -41.06 -17.61 -17.60
CA LEU A 948 -40.03 -18.47 -18.18
C LEU A 948 -39.29 -19.22 -17.06
N LYS A 949 -38.99 -20.51 -17.25
CA LYS A 949 -38.08 -21.30 -16.42
C LYS A 949 -36.70 -21.32 -17.07
N ARG A 950 -35.67 -20.92 -16.33
CA ARG A 950 -34.27 -20.99 -16.75
C ARG A 950 -33.46 -21.61 -15.62
N GLY A 951 -33.04 -22.87 -15.81
CA GLY A 951 -32.55 -23.69 -14.69
C GLY A 951 -33.65 -23.87 -13.64
N ASP A 952 -33.33 -23.62 -12.37
CA ASP A 952 -34.29 -23.68 -11.26
C ASP A 952 -35.05 -22.37 -11.00
N GLN A 953 -34.67 -21.27 -11.66
CA GLN A 953 -35.30 -19.97 -11.46
C GLN A 953 -36.44 -19.71 -12.46
N VAL A 954 -37.56 -19.19 -11.94
CA VAL A 954 -38.71 -18.75 -12.74
C VAL A 954 -38.69 -17.23 -12.88
N GLN A 955 -38.41 -16.73 -14.08
CA GLN A 955 -38.44 -15.31 -14.40
C GLN A 955 -39.82 -14.89 -14.89
N ARG A 956 -40.40 -13.84 -14.29
CA ARG A 956 -41.67 -13.24 -14.70
C ARG A 956 -41.40 -12.04 -15.63
N LEU A 957 -42.04 -12.04 -16.79
CA LEU A 957 -42.03 -10.96 -17.77
C LEU A 957 -43.44 -10.36 -17.83
N ASP A 958 -43.59 -9.15 -17.30
CA ASP A 958 -44.90 -8.51 -17.16
C ASP A 958 -45.43 -7.87 -18.44
N ASN A 959 -44.57 -7.57 -19.42
CA ASN A 959 -44.92 -6.92 -20.69
C ASN A 959 -44.16 -7.57 -21.86
N LEU A 960 -44.46 -8.82 -22.21
CA LEU A 960 -43.86 -9.46 -23.40
C LEU A 960 -44.43 -8.85 -24.69
N LEU A 961 -45.75 -8.67 -24.70
CA LEU A 961 -46.51 -8.04 -25.77
C LEU A 961 -47.59 -7.15 -25.16
N SER A 962 -47.70 -5.92 -25.63
CA SER A 962 -48.87 -5.06 -25.40
C SER A 962 -49.50 -4.70 -26.73
N TRP A 963 -50.81 -4.85 -26.83
CA TRP A 963 -51.59 -4.48 -28.00
C TRP A 963 -52.70 -3.54 -27.57
N GLY A 964 -52.60 -2.28 -27.97
CA GLY A 964 -53.64 -1.27 -27.77
C GLY A 964 -54.42 -1.02 -29.05
N THR A 965 -55.74 -1.05 -28.98
CA THR A 965 -56.63 -0.65 -30.06
C THR A 965 -57.61 0.41 -29.55
N SER A 966 -57.84 1.47 -30.34
CA SER A 966 -58.81 2.50 -29.99
C SER A 966 -59.61 2.99 -31.20
N ALA A 967 -60.88 3.32 -30.95
CA ALA A 967 -61.79 3.90 -31.94
C ALA A 967 -62.74 4.88 -31.24
N THR A 968 -63.19 5.91 -31.94
CA THR A 968 -64.11 6.92 -31.41
C THR A 968 -65.39 6.94 -32.22
N TYR A 969 -66.54 6.76 -31.56
CA TYR A 969 -67.85 6.94 -32.15
C TYR A 969 -68.31 8.38 -31.91
N ASN A 970 -68.62 9.11 -32.98
CA ASN A 970 -69.10 10.48 -32.93
C ASN A 970 -70.63 10.51 -33.08
N PHE A 971 -71.34 10.90 -32.02
CA PHE A 971 -72.80 11.00 -32.04
C PHE A 971 -73.30 12.16 -32.91
N LEU A 972 -72.44 13.13 -33.23
CA LEU A 972 -72.76 14.31 -34.03
C LEU A 972 -72.31 14.18 -35.48
N TYR A 973 -72.08 12.96 -35.98
CA TYR A 973 -71.50 12.76 -37.32
C TYR A 973 -72.32 13.42 -38.45
N ARG A 974 -73.66 13.34 -38.39
CA ARG A 974 -74.55 14.01 -39.35
C ARG A 974 -74.48 15.52 -39.25
N GLU A 975 -74.50 16.07 -38.03
CA GLU A 975 -74.39 17.51 -37.78
C GLU A 975 -73.04 18.08 -38.26
N ARG A 976 -71.98 17.27 -38.21
CA ARG A 976 -70.62 17.65 -38.66
C ARG A 976 -70.33 17.31 -40.13
N GLY A 977 -71.32 16.85 -40.89
CA GLY A 977 -71.13 16.46 -42.30
C GLY A 977 -70.13 15.31 -42.49
N LEU A 978 -69.90 14.50 -41.46
CA LEU A 978 -69.06 13.31 -41.57
C LEU A 978 -69.83 12.19 -42.26
N ALA A 979 -69.18 11.48 -43.17
CA ALA A 979 -69.81 10.37 -43.89
C ALA A 979 -70.22 9.21 -42.96
N HIS A 980 -69.43 8.96 -41.92
CA HIS A 980 -69.61 7.81 -41.02
C HIS A 980 -69.42 8.18 -39.54
N PRO A 981 -70.09 7.49 -38.62
CA PRO A 981 -70.06 7.80 -37.19
C PRO A 981 -68.81 7.28 -36.46
N LEU A 982 -68.25 6.13 -36.86
CA LEU A 982 -67.06 5.57 -36.23
C LEU A 982 -65.81 6.17 -36.88
N SER A 983 -64.83 6.56 -36.07
CA SER A 983 -63.53 7.00 -36.54
C SER A 983 -62.72 5.83 -37.10
N GLN A 984 -61.61 6.16 -37.75
CA GLN A 984 -60.56 5.19 -38.05
C GLN A 984 -60.08 4.53 -36.75
N ILE A 985 -59.75 3.24 -36.84
CA ILE A 985 -59.28 2.43 -35.72
C ILE A 985 -57.76 2.51 -35.70
N SER A 986 -57.20 3.04 -34.62
CA SER A 986 -55.76 3.00 -34.39
C SER A 986 -55.40 1.75 -33.60
N SER A 987 -54.34 1.07 -34.03
CA SER A 987 -53.79 -0.08 -33.31
C SER A 987 -52.29 0.08 -33.17
N ASN A 988 -51.77 -0.26 -32.00
CA ASN A 988 -50.35 -0.39 -31.74
C ASN A 988 -50.07 -1.74 -31.10
N ILE A 989 -48.98 -2.36 -31.50
CA ILE A 989 -48.42 -3.56 -30.88
C ILE A 989 -46.99 -3.21 -30.50
N PHE A 990 -46.63 -3.49 -29.26
CA PHE A 990 -45.27 -3.39 -28.76
C PHE A 990 -44.83 -4.75 -28.22
N VAL A 991 -43.66 -5.20 -28.64
CA VAL A 991 -43.10 -6.51 -28.32
C VAL A 991 -41.70 -6.29 -27.78
N GLN A 992 -41.45 -6.67 -26.53
CA GLN A 992 -40.17 -6.50 -25.85
C GLN A 992 -39.77 -7.78 -25.11
N PRO A 993 -39.44 -8.87 -25.83
CA PRO A 993 -38.80 -10.01 -25.21
C PRO A 993 -37.46 -9.59 -24.59
N PRO A 994 -37.04 -10.22 -23.48
CA PRO A 994 -35.83 -9.82 -22.79
C PRO A 994 -34.59 -9.97 -23.68
N ARG A 995 -33.69 -8.99 -23.56
CA ARG A 995 -32.32 -8.91 -24.08
C ARG A 995 -32.11 -8.75 -25.59
N TYR A 996 -32.98 -9.27 -26.46
CA TYR A 996 -32.59 -9.42 -27.87
C TYR A 996 -33.35 -8.55 -28.86
N LEU A 997 -34.66 -8.33 -28.66
CA LEU A 997 -35.52 -7.69 -29.65
C LEU A 997 -36.45 -6.67 -29.00
N ASN A 998 -36.57 -5.49 -29.60
CA ASN A 998 -37.66 -4.56 -29.35
C ASN A 998 -38.35 -4.24 -30.68
N ALA A 999 -39.63 -4.55 -30.78
CA ALA A 999 -40.40 -4.28 -31.99
C ALA A 999 -41.68 -3.50 -31.64
N SER A 1000 -42.02 -2.53 -32.49
CA SER A 1000 -43.30 -1.84 -32.43
C SER A 1000 -43.93 -1.79 -33.81
N VAL A 1001 -45.23 -2.04 -33.88
CA VAL A 1001 -46.04 -1.95 -35.10
C VAL A 1001 -47.22 -1.06 -34.76
N GLY A 1002 -47.43 0.00 -35.51
CA GLY A 1002 -48.58 0.89 -35.41
C GLY A 1002 -49.28 0.97 -36.75
N TRP A 1003 -50.60 0.92 -36.76
CA TRP A 1003 -51.35 1.10 -37.99
C TRP A 1003 -52.70 1.75 -37.75
N VAL A 1004 -53.20 2.45 -38.77
CA VAL A 1004 -54.53 3.06 -38.76
C VAL A 1004 -55.37 2.39 -39.83
N THR A 1005 -56.54 1.89 -39.45
CA THR A 1005 -57.51 1.29 -40.37
C THR A 1005 -58.77 2.12 -40.51
N ASP A 1006 -59.23 2.31 -41.74
CA ASP A 1006 -60.50 2.91 -42.10
C ASP A 1006 -61.40 1.82 -42.67
N ILE A 1007 -62.36 1.36 -41.88
CA ILE A 1007 -63.26 0.27 -42.25
C ILE A 1007 -64.22 0.63 -43.40
N TYR A 1008 -64.34 1.93 -43.72
CA TYR A 1008 -65.21 2.44 -44.77
C TYR A 1008 -64.47 2.69 -46.10
N SER A 1009 -63.14 2.65 -46.09
CA SER A 1009 -62.32 2.91 -47.28
C SER A 1009 -62.11 1.63 -48.11
N PRO A 1010 -62.14 1.71 -49.46
CA PRO A 1010 -61.75 0.59 -50.33
C PRO A 1010 -60.32 0.09 -50.08
N ARG A 1011 -59.47 0.95 -49.51
CA ARG A 1011 -58.13 0.62 -49.03
C ARG A 1011 -58.10 0.82 -47.51
N PRO A 1012 -58.40 -0.22 -46.72
CA PRO A 1012 -58.63 -0.07 -45.29
C PRO A 1012 -57.40 0.40 -44.52
N LEU A 1013 -56.19 -0.03 -44.90
CA LEU A 1013 -54.96 0.41 -44.23
C LEU A 1013 -54.60 1.84 -44.67
N ARG A 1014 -54.68 2.81 -43.75
CA ARG A 1014 -54.42 4.23 -44.03
C ARG A 1014 -52.96 4.63 -43.77
N SER A 1015 -52.37 4.06 -42.74
CA SER A 1015 -50.95 4.21 -42.41
C SER A 1015 -50.42 2.98 -41.69
N LEU A 1016 -49.12 2.73 -41.84
CA LEU A 1016 -48.37 1.66 -41.20
C LEU A 1016 -47.01 2.19 -40.77
N SER A 1017 -46.69 2.03 -39.50
CA SER A 1017 -45.38 2.26 -38.92
C SER A 1017 -44.87 0.98 -38.29
N PHE A 1018 -43.61 0.65 -38.53
CA PHE A 1018 -42.96 -0.51 -37.95
C PHE A 1018 -41.54 -0.13 -37.55
N SER A 1019 -41.14 -0.44 -36.32
CA SER A 1019 -39.77 -0.29 -35.86
C SER A 1019 -39.32 -1.61 -35.23
N SER A 1020 -38.12 -2.07 -35.55
CA SER A 1020 -37.52 -3.26 -34.95
C SER A 1020 -36.06 -2.96 -34.61
N GLY A 1021 -35.66 -3.24 -33.38
CA GLY A 1021 -34.27 -3.22 -32.95
C GLY A 1021 -33.86 -4.61 -32.47
N LEU A 1022 -32.68 -5.04 -32.91
CA LEU A 1022 -32.06 -6.30 -32.55
C LEU A 1022 -30.71 -6.01 -31.90
N ASN A 1023 -30.48 -6.52 -30.71
CA ASN A 1023 -29.18 -6.46 -30.03
C ASN A 1023 -28.65 -7.87 -29.84
N LEU A 1024 -27.47 -8.11 -30.40
CA LEU A 1024 -26.76 -9.36 -30.29
C LEU A 1024 -25.41 -9.10 -29.62
N ALA A 1025 -25.02 -9.97 -28.70
CA ALA A 1025 -23.78 -9.85 -27.95
C ALA A 1025 -23.23 -11.24 -27.63
N SER A 1026 -21.91 -11.36 -27.69
CA SER A 1026 -21.20 -12.47 -27.06
C SER A 1026 -21.28 -12.38 -25.52
N GLY A 1027 -21.37 -13.52 -24.82
CA GLY A 1027 -21.18 -13.58 -23.36
C GLY A 1027 -22.30 -13.04 -22.46
N GLY A 1028 -23.46 -12.59 -22.98
CA GLY A 1028 -24.60 -12.19 -22.14
C GLY A 1028 -24.47 -10.82 -21.44
N ALA A 1029 -23.50 -10.00 -21.84
CA ALA A 1029 -23.37 -8.62 -21.39
C ALA A 1029 -24.60 -7.78 -21.77
N ALA A 1030 -25.12 -6.98 -20.83
CA ALA A 1030 -26.28 -6.12 -21.05
C ALA A 1030 -25.93 -4.96 -21.99
N ILE A 1031 -26.60 -4.85 -23.13
CA ILE A 1031 -26.41 -3.78 -24.12
C ILE A 1031 -27.67 -2.92 -24.16
N ALA A 1032 -27.50 -1.60 -24.12
CA ALA A 1032 -28.57 -0.65 -24.37
C ALA A 1032 -29.10 -0.80 -25.81
N ALA A 1033 -30.41 -0.66 -26.01
CA ALA A 1033 -31.00 -0.74 -27.34
C ALA A 1033 -30.37 0.28 -28.32
N PRO A 1034 -30.27 -0.01 -29.63
CA PRO A 1034 -29.76 0.94 -30.59
C PRO A 1034 -30.82 2.04 -30.70
N ALA A 1035 -30.56 3.20 -30.11
CA ALA A 1035 -31.35 4.39 -30.38
C ALA A 1035 -31.09 4.85 -31.83
N LEU A 1036 -32.01 5.65 -32.39
CA LEU A 1036 -31.71 6.45 -33.59
C LEU A 1036 -30.33 7.07 -33.43
N PRO A 1037 -29.48 7.01 -34.48
CA PRO A 1037 -28.06 7.25 -34.34
C PRO A 1037 -27.93 8.66 -33.82
N VAL A 1038 -27.27 8.83 -32.66
CA VAL A 1038 -26.37 9.94 -32.34
C VAL A 1038 -25.84 9.92 -30.89
N GLU A 1039 -26.45 9.26 -29.90
CA GLU A 1039 -26.07 9.55 -28.48
C GLU A 1039 -25.80 8.38 -27.51
N ALA A 1040 -25.51 7.15 -27.96
CA ALA A 1040 -25.23 6.06 -27.02
C ALA A 1040 -23.80 5.50 -27.13
N SER A 1041 -22.90 5.95 -26.26
CA SER A 1041 -21.64 5.27 -25.92
C SER A 1041 -21.78 4.56 -24.57
N ARG A 1042 -21.26 3.34 -24.51
CA ARG A 1042 -21.31 2.43 -23.35
C ARG A 1042 -20.22 2.84 -22.34
N PRO A 1043 -20.45 2.82 -21.02
CA PRO A 1043 -19.37 3.02 -20.05
C PRO A 1043 -18.45 1.80 -20.03
N ALA A 1044 -17.13 2.04 -20.10
CA ALA A 1044 -16.13 1.04 -19.83
C ALA A 1044 -16.11 0.78 -18.31
N SER A 1045 -16.53 -0.41 -17.89
CA SER A 1045 -16.34 -0.87 -16.51
C SER A 1045 -14.94 -1.48 -16.38
N GLU A 1046 -14.15 -0.94 -15.45
CA GLU A 1046 -12.92 -1.52 -14.93
C GLU A 1046 -13.21 -2.85 -14.25
N GLU A 1047 -13.09 -3.95 -14.98
CA GLU A 1047 -12.85 -5.28 -14.43
C GLU A 1047 -12.46 -6.12 -15.64
N SER A 1048 -11.18 -6.50 -15.75
CA SER A 1048 -10.64 -7.33 -16.83
C SER A 1048 -11.28 -8.73 -16.76
N PRO A 1049 -12.28 -9.07 -17.59
CA PRO A 1049 -12.72 -10.44 -17.68
C PRO A 1049 -11.75 -11.15 -18.62
N GLU A 1050 -11.51 -12.44 -18.41
CA GLU A 1050 -10.78 -13.29 -19.36
C GLU A 1050 -11.18 -12.95 -20.81
N PHE A 1051 -10.18 -12.81 -21.70
CA PHE A 1051 -10.41 -12.55 -23.12
C PHE A 1051 -11.40 -13.59 -23.67
N ARG A 1052 -12.65 -13.18 -23.83
CA ARG A 1052 -13.69 -13.83 -24.62
C ARG A 1052 -13.96 -12.88 -25.76
N ASP A 1053 -13.93 -13.37 -27.00
CA ASP A 1053 -14.17 -12.58 -28.22
C ASP A 1053 -15.45 -11.74 -28.09
N ALA A 1054 -15.28 -10.51 -27.60
CA ALA A 1054 -16.35 -9.67 -27.13
C ALA A 1054 -16.84 -8.82 -28.31
N TRP A 1055 -17.91 -9.28 -28.95
CA TRP A 1055 -18.60 -8.51 -29.97
C TRP A 1055 -20.02 -8.12 -29.53
N SER A 1056 -20.46 -6.98 -30.05
CA SER A 1056 -21.85 -6.54 -30.00
C SER A 1056 -22.31 -5.95 -31.32
N LEU A 1057 -23.49 -6.38 -31.77
CA LEU A 1057 -24.15 -5.89 -32.96
C LEU A 1057 -25.55 -5.38 -32.61
N GLY A 1058 -25.77 -4.09 -32.81
CA GLY A 1058 -27.08 -3.45 -32.77
C GLY A 1058 -27.57 -3.18 -34.19
N LEU A 1059 -28.74 -3.70 -34.53
CA LEU A 1059 -29.43 -3.39 -35.79
C LEU A 1059 -30.75 -2.71 -35.45
N ALA A 1060 -31.08 -1.62 -36.13
CA ALA A 1060 -32.39 -0.98 -36.02
C ALA A 1060 -32.97 -0.73 -37.41
N TYR A 1061 -34.22 -1.11 -37.63
CA TYR A 1061 -34.96 -0.86 -38.85
C TYR A 1061 -36.24 -0.12 -38.50
N SER A 1062 -36.57 0.91 -39.26
CA SER A 1062 -37.87 1.57 -39.16
C SER A 1062 -38.47 1.86 -40.53
N TYR A 1063 -39.76 1.57 -40.63
CA TYR A 1063 -40.63 1.82 -41.76
C TYR A 1063 -41.75 2.73 -41.29
N ALA A 1064 -42.07 3.77 -42.07
CA ALA A 1064 -43.26 4.57 -41.89
C ALA A 1064 -43.87 4.84 -43.27
N GLY A 1065 -45.13 4.48 -43.47
CA GLY A 1065 -45.84 4.71 -44.73
C GLY A 1065 -47.30 5.03 -44.51
N GLY A 1066 -47.89 5.73 -45.48
CA GLY A 1066 -49.29 6.10 -45.44
C GLY A 1066 -49.74 6.79 -46.73
N TYR A 1067 -51.05 6.97 -46.85
CA TYR A 1067 -51.63 7.71 -47.97
C TYR A 1067 -51.49 9.22 -47.77
N ALA A 1068 -50.78 9.88 -48.70
CA ALA A 1068 -50.76 11.33 -48.85
C ALA A 1068 -51.58 11.69 -50.10
N GLY A 1069 -52.88 11.96 -49.91
CA GLY A 1069 -53.82 11.99 -51.02
C GLY A 1069 -54.07 10.58 -51.60
N PRO A 1070 -54.06 10.37 -52.93
CA PRO A 1070 -54.31 9.05 -53.53
C PRO A 1070 -53.09 8.12 -53.55
N THR A 1071 -51.88 8.63 -53.30
CA THR A 1071 -50.62 7.89 -53.40
C THR A 1071 -50.12 7.44 -52.05
N TRP A 1072 -49.57 6.21 -51.99
CA TRP A 1072 -48.88 5.72 -50.81
C TRP A 1072 -47.44 6.22 -50.84
N SER A 1073 -47.03 6.95 -49.80
CA SER A 1073 -45.63 7.35 -49.60
C SER A 1073 -45.06 6.59 -48.41
N SER A 1074 -43.76 6.26 -48.48
CA SER A 1074 -43.09 5.54 -47.40
C SER A 1074 -41.64 5.95 -47.22
N ARG A 1075 -41.20 5.97 -45.96
CA ARG A 1075 -39.83 6.20 -45.53
C ARG A 1075 -39.31 4.96 -44.81
N GLN A 1076 -38.12 4.53 -45.19
CA GLN A 1076 -37.45 3.37 -44.61
C GLN A 1076 -36.03 3.76 -44.21
N THR A 1077 -35.66 3.48 -42.98
CA THR A 1077 -34.32 3.78 -42.44
C THR A 1077 -33.77 2.56 -41.73
N GLY A 1078 -32.49 2.27 -41.97
CA GLY A 1078 -31.75 1.20 -41.31
C GLY A 1078 -30.53 1.75 -40.61
N ASN A 1079 -30.25 1.28 -39.40
CA ASN A 1079 -29.06 1.62 -38.64
C ASN A 1079 -28.35 0.34 -38.20
N ALA A 1080 -27.03 0.35 -38.25
CA ALA A 1080 -26.19 -0.73 -37.77
C ALA A 1080 -25.08 -0.15 -36.91
N VAL A 1081 -24.82 -0.78 -35.76
CA VAL A 1081 -23.71 -0.45 -34.86
C VAL A 1081 -23.03 -1.76 -34.48
N LEU A 1082 -21.75 -1.87 -34.79
CA LEU A 1082 -20.90 -3.01 -34.47
C LEU A 1082 -19.75 -2.51 -33.61
N HIS A 1083 -19.57 -3.15 -32.47
CA HIS A 1083 -18.35 -3.07 -31.68
C HIS A 1083 -17.74 -4.47 -31.64
N TYR A 1084 -16.48 -4.58 -32.02
CA TYR A 1084 -15.79 -5.86 -32.12
C TYR A 1084 -14.36 -5.74 -31.58
N GLN A 1085 -14.06 -6.48 -30.51
CA GLN A 1085 -12.68 -6.62 -30.04
C GLN A 1085 -11.92 -7.58 -30.96
N LEU A 1086 -11.11 -7.05 -31.89
CA LEU A 1086 -10.33 -7.84 -32.85
C LEU A 1086 -9.26 -8.68 -32.16
N SER A 1087 -8.62 -8.12 -31.13
CA SER A 1087 -7.64 -8.78 -30.24
C SER A 1087 -7.52 -7.96 -28.94
N PRO A 1088 -6.82 -8.42 -27.88
CA PRO A 1088 -6.69 -7.64 -26.65
C PRO A 1088 -6.18 -6.20 -26.85
N GLY A 1089 -5.40 -5.93 -27.90
CA GLY A 1089 -4.88 -4.59 -28.22
C GLY A 1089 -5.56 -3.87 -29.39
N TRP A 1090 -6.64 -4.42 -29.97
CA TRP A 1090 -7.33 -3.83 -31.11
C TRP A 1090 -8.85 -3.92 -30.98
N ALA A 1091 -9.52 -2.79 -31.14
CA ALA A 1091 -10.97 -2.69 -31.20
C ALA A 1091 -11.42 -2.03 -32.50
N LEU A 1092 -12.56 -2.50 -33.03
CA LEU A 1092 -13.23 -1.95 -34.19
C LEU A 1092 -14.61 -1.46 -33.80
N ASP A 1093 -14.85 -0.17 -34.03
CA ASP A 1093 -16.18 0.44 -33.97
C ASP A 1093 -16.64 0.79 -35.38
N TYR A 1094 -17.79 0.24 -35.77
CA TYR A 1094 -18.42 0.55 -37.04
C TYR A 1094 -19.87 0.96 -36.83
N SER A 1095 -20.28 2.08 -37.41
CA SER A 1095 -21.67 2.49 -37.44
C SER A 1095 -22.09 2.96 -38.82
N ALA A 1096 -23.30 2.62 -39.22
CA ALA A 1096 -23.87 2.99 -40.50
C ALA A 1096 -25.35 3.36 -40.33
N SER A 1097 -25.75 4.45 -40.98
CA SER A 1097 -27.15 4.84 -41.18
C SER A 1097 -27.46 4.80 -42.68
N LEU A 1098 -28.58 4.19 -43.05
CA LEU A 1098 -29.02 3.92 -44.41
C LEU A 1098 -30.42 4.49 -44.63
N ASP A 1099 -30.58 5.28 -45.68
CA ASP A 1099 -31.89 5.58 -46.25
C ASP A 1099 -32.27 4.45 -47.22
N LEU A 1100 -33.11 3.54 -46.74
CA LEU A 1100 -33.52 2.38 -47.52
C LEU A 1100 -34.60 2.72 -48.55
N THR A 1101 -35.29 3.87 -48.41
CA THR A 1101 -36.22 4.39 -49.43
C THR A 1101 -35.45 4.83 -50.67
N LEU A 1102 -34.40 5.64 -50.49
CA LEU A 1102 -33.58 6.14 -51.60
C LEU A 1102 -32.43 5.19 -51.97
N ARG A 1103 -32.23 4.10 -51.22
CA ARG A 1103 -31.13 3.15 -51.33
C ARG A 1103 -29.76 3.82 -51.26
N ARG A 1104 -29.62 4.76 -50.32
CA ARG A 1104 -28.39 5.55 -50.12
C ARG A 1104 -27.92 5.41 -48.68
N VAL A 1105 -26.63 5.21 -48.49
CA VAL A 1105 -25.98 5.33 -47.17
C VAL A 1105 -26.09 6.78 -46.74
N GLN A 1106 -26.63 7.11 -45.58
CA GLN A 1106 -26.66 8.49 -45.05
C GLN A 1106 -25.38 8.86 -44.32
N THR A 1107 -24.92 8.01 -43.40
CA THR A 1107 -23.67 8.18 -42.66
C THR A 1107 -22.97 6.85 -42.47
N GLN A 1108 -21.65 6.83 -42.54
CA GLN A 1108 -20.81 5.71 -42.12
C GLN A 1108 -19.67 6.26 -41.27
N ARG A 1109 -19.43 5.63 -40.12
CA ARG A 1109 -18.29 5.92 -39.27
C ARG A 1109 -17.56 4.61 -38.96
N PHE A 1110 -16.27 4.62 -39.20
CA PHE A 1110 -15.35 3.53 -38.94
C PHE A 1110 -14.28 4.04 -38.00
N SER A 1111 -14.10 3.42 -36.85
CA SER A 1111 -13.01 3.71 -35.91
C SER A 1111 -12.25 2.45 -35.60
N LEU A 1112 -10.94 2.49 -35.79
CA LEU A 1112 -10.02 1.42 -35.46
C LEU A 1112 -9.14 1.92 -34.33
N ILE A 1113 -9.29 1.33 -33.16
CA ILE A 1113 -8.59 1.71 -31.93
C ILE A 1113 -7.53 0.66 -31.67
N ARG A 1114 -6.28 1.11 -31.52
CA ARG A 1114 -5.15 0.29 -31.13
C ARG A 1114 -4.67 0.74 -29.76
N GLU A 1115 -4.83 -0.16 -28.83
CA GLU A 1115 -4.24 -0.07 -27.52
C GLU A 1115 -2.78 -0.55 -27.59
N LEU A 1116 -1.85 0.39 -27.47
CA LEU A 1116 -0.42 0.11 -27.33
C LEU A 1116 -0.04 0.07 -25.84
N HIS A 1117 1.24 -0.17 -25.54
CA HIS A 1117 1.74 -0.25 -24.17
C HIS A 1117 1.43 1.01 -23.34
N CYS A 1118 1.82 2.19 -23.83
CA CYS A 1118 1.58 3.48 -23.14
C CYS A 1118 0.75 4.46 -23.97
N TRP A 1119 0.43 4.08 -25.19
CA TRP A 1119 -0.28 4.92 -26.14
C TRP A 1119 -1.61 4.29 -26.50
N GLU A 1120 -2.56 5.13 -26.87
CA GLU A 1120 -3.77 4.76 -27.56
C GLU A 1120 -3.74 5.49 -28.89
N ALA A 1121 -3.80 4.73 -29.97
CA ALA A 1121 -3.90 5.28 -31.31
C ALA A 1121 -5.28 4.94 -31.85
N ALA A 1122 -6.01 5.95 -32.32
CA ALA A 1122 -7.31 5.76 -32.97
C ALA A 1122 -7.26 6.35 -34.38
N PHE A 1123 -7.67 5.56 -35.36
CA PHE A 1123 -7.97 6.05 -36.69
C PHE A 1123 -9.48 6.08 -36.86
N THR A 1124 -10.04 7.25 -37.15
CA THR A 1124 -11.47 7.38 -37.41
C THR A 1124 -11.70 7.95 -38.80
N ARG A 1125 -12.64 7.35 -39.53
CA ARG A 1125 -13.15 7.84 -40.81
C ARG A 1125 -14.65 8.01 -40.75
N THR A 1126 -15.13 9.18 -41.14
CA THR A 1126 -16.55 9.52 -41.20
C THR A 1126 -16.92 9.90 -42.63
N PHE A 1127 -18.03 9.36 -43.13
CA PHE A 1127 -18.62 9.69 -44.42
C PHE A 1127 -20.08 10.11 -44.21
N THR A 1128 -20.47 11.26 -44.73
CA THR A 1128 -21.84 11.79 -44.64
C THR A 1128 -22.34 12.22 -46.02
N VAL A 1129 -23.59 11.88 -46.36
CA VAL A 1129 -24.24 12.34 -47.59
C VAL A 1129 -24.41 13.85 -47.58
N GLY A 1130 -24.09 14.48 -48.70
CA GLY A 1130 -23.98 15.94 -48.80
C GLY A 1130 -22.54 16.44 -48.98
N GLY A 1131 -21.57 15.51 -49.09
CA GLY A 1131 -20.23 15.81 -49.59
C GLY A 1131 -19.17 16.02 -48.51
N GLU A 1132 -19.35 15.48 -47.30
CA GLU A 1132 -18.34 15.56 -46.24
C GLU A 1132 -17.75 14.16 -45.98
N ALA A 1133 -16.46 14.03 -46.24
CA ALA A 1133 -15.66 12.86 -45.92
C ALA A 1133 -14.44 13.34 -45.14
N GLU A 1134 -14.32 12.89 -43.90
CA GLU A 1134 -13.17 13.19 -43.05
C GLU A 1134 -12.53 11.91 -42.53
N TYR A 1135 -11.23 11.98 -42.32
CA TYR A 1135 -10.51 11.03 -41.49
C TYR A 1135 -9.56 11.77 -40.56
N TYR A 1136 -9.32 11.21 -39.38
CA TYR A 1136 -8.32 11.73 -38.47
C TYR A 1136 -7.66 10.60 -37.70
N PHE A 1137 -6.44 10.88 -37.26
CA PHE A 1137 -5.71 10.10 -36.30
C PHE A 1137 -5.71 10.85 -34.97
N ARG A 1138 -6.02 10.11 -33.90
CA ARG A 1138 -5.83 10.56 -32.53
C ARG A 1138 -4.73 9.71 -31.92
N LEU A 1139 -3.80 10.38 -31.25
CA LEU A 1139 -2.76 9.72 -30.46
C LEU A 1139 -2.86 10.25 -29.04
N GLY A 1140 -3.11 9.36 -28.07
CA GLY A 1140 -3.23 9.65 -26.65
C GLY A 1140 -2.27 8.83 -25.80
N ILE A 1141 -1.90 9.30 -24.62
CA ILE A 1141 -1.16 8.50 -23.63
C ILE A 1141 -2.16 7.86 -22.66
N LYS A 1142 -2.03 6.56 -22.41
CA LYS A 1142 -3.00 5.78 -21.61
C LYS A 1142 -3.06 6.18 -20.14
N ASP A 1143 -1.91 6.35 -19.50
CA ASP A 1143 -1.82 6.58 -18.05
C ASP A 1143 -1.77 8.07 -17.69
N LEU A 1144 -1.45 8.94 -18.66
CA LEU A 1144 -1.60 10.39 -18.59
C LEU A 1144 -2.98 10.81 -19.13
N LYS A 1145 -4.05 10.18 -18.63
CA LYS A 1145 -5.41 10.70 -18.77
C LYS A 1145 -5.55 11.89 -17.82
N GLU A 1146 -4.80 12.96 -18.06
CA GLU A 1146 -4.92 14.25 -17.34
C GLU A 1146 -6.23 14.98 -17.74
N VAL A 1147 -7.36 14.27 -17.61
CA VAL A 1147 -8.68 14.73 -17.17
C VAL A 1147 -9.34 13.46 -16.61
N PHE A 1148 -9.21 13.22 -15.31
CA PHE A 1148 -10.00 12.19 -14.61
C PHE A 1148 -11.48 12.54 -14.76
N VAL A 1149 -12.16 11.89 -15.70
CA VAL A 1149 -13.62 11.96 -15.86
C VAL A 1149 -14.22 10.88 -14.97
N GLU A 1150 -14.64 11.25 -13.76
CA GLU A 1150 -15.51 10.39 -12.97
C GLU A 1150 -16.97 10.88 -13.00
N ARG A 1151 -17.86 9.95 -13.35
CA ARG A 1151 -19.32 9.92 -13.18
C ARG A 1151 -20.16 11.10 -13.72
N GLY A 1152 -20.78 10.81 -14.87
CA GLY A 1152 -22.17 11.20 -15.14
C GLY A 1152 -22.35 12.12 -16.35
N THR A 1153 -22.75 11.51 -17.48
CA THR A 1153 -23.44 12.18 -18.61
C THR A 1153 -22.74 13.39 -19.23
N ARG A 1154 -21.57 13.22 -19.85
CA ARG A 1154 -21.10 14.16 -20.89
C ARG A 1154 -21.42 13.60 -22.27
N VAL A 1155 -22.62 13.91 -22.78
CA VAL A 1155 -22.91 13.83 -24.22
C VAL A 1155 -22.46 15.17 -24.82
N GLY A 1156 -21.32 15.14 -25.54
CA GLY A 1156 -20.90 16.21 -26.46
C GLY A 1156 -19.92 17.28 -25.97
N SER A 1157 -18.94 16.97 -25.10
CA SER A 1157 -17.85 17.92 -24.77
C SER A 1157 -16.63 17.79 -25.69
N ILE A 1158 -15.80 18.85 -25.69
CA ILE A 1158 -14.49 18.97 -26.35
C ILE A 1158 -13.63 17.74 -26.02
N GLY A 1159 -13.05 17.12 -27.06
CA GLY A 1159 -12.29 15.88 -26.92
C GLY A 1159 -13.23 14.71 -26.62
N GLY A 1160 -13.74 14.05 -27.66
CA GLY A 1160 -14.45 12.79 -27.52
C GLY A 1160 -13.50 11.70 -27.02
N ILE A 1161 -13.18 11.70 -25.73
CA ILE A 1161 -12.48 10.62 -25.05
C ILE A 1161 -13.51 9.92 -24.16
N GLN A 1162 -13.71 8.65 -24.49
CA GLN A 1162 -14.53 7.66 -23.81
C GLN A 1162 -13.84 7.13 -22.55
#